data_AF-A0A971NSE2-F1
#
_entry.id   AF-A0A971NSE2-F1
#
_cell.length_a   1.000
_cell.length_b   1.000
_cell.length_c   1.000
_cell.angle_alpha   90.00
_cell.angle_beta   90.00
_cell.angle_gamma   90.00
#
_symmetry.space_group_name_H-M   'P 1'
#
loop_
_entity.id
_entity.type
_entity.pdbx_description
1 polymer ?
#
loop_
_entity_poly.entity_id
_entity_poly.type
_entity_poly.pdbx_seq_one_letter_code
_entity_poly.pdbx_strand_id
1 'polypeptide(L)'
;MISHWLELKIVIFSVMMLVFPGWAILALTGYWKKIEVFERWILAICIGLAFYPLLFYWTRLAFPSLRIGENKLWLLLVVSLIIIIWKLRHLWRDQFKFGEYWLLIFVVLGITLFTRFKLADQYPYPAWSDSLHHTILTELTAIHGKLPFNMLPYDGAILNEYHLGLYALTGSLKILARVPAHTALLWFSQLLNAFCVLGIFAVLDRKISRMAGIVGMIVVGLLNFQPAQYFNWGRFTQLSGQTLLLLAALLIWDAFSLSRNKEKSPPRLNWQPIFLSAVLFAGIAALHFRVAAFLSPLVIVIFIFEITRSKLTKKERLSIFQSALMLSLIVLLLILPVFVPAIASYLAEKPARVAIGDNLNNSNDLRQSVYFSNYNAETILHIGVNKAVAILSILGILCGLLTRELRKITLIVVIWTLLLTGIGLLYLLNIRKLAIINLTGVMIAAYLPAGLLLGIFCQSLVINLTRKIKTNFEIIILVIFFVLGLKGAVDRSKQVELYRHFLGEGDIVAMKWIEQNIPQEATFGINSTYWMKPYSFHGDEGGYWLPYFTGRKTNVGTMISSFDPDFDSLILQTKAIMDFYENPESTVPLCESGIDYLYDGQNPPYTGQSFEKDVLLRLGNTHLIYDVDGVQIYDICP
;
A
#
# COMPACT_ATOMS: atom_id res chain seq x y z
N MET A 1 -3.08 13.81 -21.75
CA MET A 1 -1.83 12.99 -21.67
C MET A 1 -0.66 13.81 -21.17
N ILE A 2 0.14 13.22 -20.27
CA ILE A 2 1.39 13.80 -19.78
C ILE A 2 2.48 13.61 -20.83
N SER A 3 3.41 14.55 -20.99
CA SER A 3 4.53 14.34 -21.94
C SER A 3 5.47 13.24 -21.44
N HIS A 4 6.01 12.41 -22.35
CA HIS A 4 6.97 11.35 -22.00
C HIS A 4 8.17 11.85 -21.18
N TRP A 5 8.55 13.12 -21.37
CA TRP A 5 9.58 13.78 -20.56
C TRP A 5 9.18 13.89 -19.09
N LEU A 6 7.91 14.22 -18.80
CA LEU A 6 7.41 14.34 -17.44
C LEU A 6 7.26 12.97 -16.78
N GLU A 7 6.86 11.93 -17.51
CA GLU A 7 6.86 10.55 -17.01
C GLU A 7 8.26 10.10 -16.59
N LEU A 8 9.25 10.31 -17.46
CA LEU A 8 10.64 10.01 -17.17
C LEU A 8 11.14 10.79 -15.94
N LYS A 9 10.78 12.08 -15.85
CA LYS A 9 11.10 12.93 -14.68
C LYS A 9 10.53 12.34 -13.39
N ILE A 10 9.27 11.90 -13.38
CA ILE A 10 8.62 11.28 -12.21
C ILE A 10 9.38 10.02 -11.79
N VAL A 11 9.71 9.15 -12.74
CA VAL A 11 10.45 7.91 -12.46
C VAL A 11 11.84 8.20 -11.90
N ILE A 12 12.59 9.14 -12.50
CA ILE A 12 13.92 9.55 -12.04
C ILE A 12 13.86 10.04 -10.60
N PHE A 13 12.95 10.99 -10.28
CA PHE A 13 12.85 11.52 -8.92
C PHE A 13 12.41 10.45 -7.92
N SER A 14 11.49 9.56 -8.29
CA SER A 14 11.09 8.44 -7.45
C SER A 14 12.28 7.54 -7.12
N VAL A 15 13.08 7.17 -8.13
CA VAL A 15 14.28 6.35 -7.93
C VAL A 15 15.32 7.10 -7.08
N MET A 16 15.57 8.38 -7.32
CA MET A 16 16.51 9.18 -6.52
C MET A 16 16.09 9.24 -5.04
N MET A 17 14.80 9.49 -4.77
CA MET A 17 14.25 9.51 -3.42
C MET A 17 14.45 8.18 -2.69
N LEU A 18 14.32 7.05 -3.38
CA LEU A 18 14.48 5.74 -2.73
C LEU A 18 15.95 5.33 -2.60
N VAL A 19 16.74 5.57 -3.64
CA VAL A 19 18.11 5.07 -3.74
C VAL A 19 19.08 5.92 -2.94
N PHE A 20 18.99 7.26 -2.98
CA PHE A 20 20.02 8.13 -2.39
C PHE A 20 20.06 8.07 -0.85
N PRO A 21 18.98 8.39 -0.11
CA PRO A 21 19.01 8.29 1.35
C PRO A 21 19.20 6.84 1.81
N GLY A 22 18.64 5.87 1.07
CA GLY A 22 18.81 4.45 1.30
C GLY A 22 20.27 4.00 1.28
N TRP A 23 20.98 4.30 0.19
CA TRP A 23 22.40 3.99 0.07
C TRP A 23 23.27 4.81 1.00
N ALA A 24 22.93 6.07 1.29
CA ALA A 24 23.68 6.86 2.26
C ALA A 24 23.69 6.19 3.64
N ILE A 25 22.51 5.78 4.14
CA ILE A 25 22.39 5.06 5.42
C ILE A 25 23.09 3.70 5.35
N LEU A 26 22.90 2.94 4.26
CA LEU A 26 23.52 1.63 4.11
C LEU A 26 25.06 1.73 4.05
N ALA A 27 25.60 2.74 3.37
CA ALA A 27 27.03 3.01 3.27
C ALA A 27 27.63 3.44 4.62
N LEU A 28 26.90 4.24 5.41
CA LEU A 28 27.31 4.66 6.76
C LEU A 28 27.35 3.48 7.74
N THR A 29 26.35 2.59 7.71
CA THR A 29 26.33 1.40 8.58
C THR A 29 27.36 0.35 8.19
N GLY A 30 27.78 0.34 6.92
CA GLY A 30 28.70 -0.66 6.38
C GLY A 30 28.10 -2.06 6.26
N TYR A 31 26.79 -2.21 6.49
CA TYR A 31 26.13 -3.52 6.45
C TYR A 31 26.13 -4.15 5.04
N TRP A 32 26.20 -3.32 3.99
CA TRP A 32 26.31 -3.78 2.60
C TRP A 32 27.46 -4.78 2.36
N LYS A 33 28.54 -4.70 3.15
CA LYS A 33 29.70 -5.61 3.04
C LYS A 33 29.37 -7.06 3.42
N LYS A 34 28.26 -7.28 4.14
CA LYS A 34 27.83 -8.59 4.65
C LYS A 34 26.81 -9.26 3.73
N ILE A 35 26.37 -8.59 2.67
CA ILE A 35 25.24 -9.01 1.84
C ILE A 35 25.58 -8.95 0.35
N GLU A 36 24.85 -9.75 -0.44
CA GLU A 36 25.01 -9.86 -1.90
C GLU A 36 24.52 -8.62 -2.64
N VAL A 37 25.05 -8.40 -3.86
CA VAL A 37 24.86 -7.15 -4.61
C VAL A 37 23.40 -6.79 -4.85
N PHE A 38 22.56 -7.74 -5.29
CA PHE A 38 21.13 -7.46 -5.49
C PHE A 38 20.44 -7.04 -4.20
N GLU A 39 20.75 -7.72 -3.09
CA GLU A 39 20.16 -7.39 -1.80
C GLU A 39 20.60 -6.02 -1.31
N ARG A 40 21.82 -5.55 -1.62
CA ARG A 40 22.26 -4.19 -1.28
C ARG A 40 21.34 -3.14 -1.92
N TRP A 41 21.02 -3.30 -3.20
CA TRP A 41 20.15 -2.37 -3.92
C TRP A 41 18.71 -2.43 -3.42
N ILE A 42 18.19 -3.65 -3.20
CA ILE A 42 16.84 -3.84 -2.64
C ILE A 42 16.75 -3.22 -1.24
N LEU A 43 17.77 -3.42 -0.41
CA LEU A 43 17.84 -2.82 0.93
C LEU A 43 17.97 -1.32 0.90
N ALA A 44 18.78 -0.75 0.00
CA ALA A 44 18.83 0.70 -0.17
C ALA A 44 17.43 1.26 -0.51
N ILE A 45 16.74 0.67 -1.50
CA ILE A 45 15.37 1.09 -1.88
C ILE A 45 14.42 1.03 -0.67
N CYS A 46 14.43 -0.08 0.07
CA CYS A 46 13.57 -0.24 1.24
C CYS A 46 13.91 0.72 2.39
N ILE A 47 15.19 1.02 2.62
CA ILE A 47 15.59 2.03 3.60
C ILE A 47 15.10 3.42 3.17
N GLY A 48 15.24 3.78 1.88
CA GLY A 48 14.71 5.04 1.36
C GLY A 48 13.19 5.15 1.50
N LEU A 49 12.47 4.05 1.27
CA LEU A 49 11.01 3.97 1.48
C LEU A 49 10.62 4.20 2.95
N ALA A 50 11.37 3.65 3.90
CA ALA A 50 11.13 3.86 5.33
C ALA A 50 11.59 5.25 5.81
N PHE A 51 12.57 5.85 5.15
CA PHE A 51 13.22 7.08 5.56
C PHE A 51 12.27 8.30 5.56
N TYR A 52 11.53 8.53 4.49
CA TYR A 52 10.63 9.69 4.38
C TYR A 52 9.49 9.68 5.42
N PRO A 53 8.73 8.57 5.60
CA PRO A 53 7.72 8.49 6.65
C PRO A 53 8.29 8.84 8.03
N LEU A 54 9.43 8.23 8.41
CA LEU A 54 10.06 8.47 9.70
C LEU A 54 10.51 9.93 9.82
N LEU A 55 11.18 10.47 8.80
CA LEU A 55 11.60 11.86 8.77
C LEU A 55 10.41 12.79 9.03
N PHE A 56 9.33 12.66 8.26
CA PHE A 56 8.19 13.55 8.32
C PHE A 56 7.42 13.47 9.64
N TYR A 57 7.22 12.27 10.19
CA TYR A 57 6.60 12.09 11.50
C TYR A 57 7.45 12.69 12.62
N TRP A 58 8.76 12.46 12.60
CA TRP A 58 9.67 13.04 13.58
C TRP A 58 9.80 14.55 13.46
N THR A 59 9.86 15.12 12.25
CA THR A 59 9.84 16.58 12.08
C THR A 59 8.53 17.19 12.52
N ARG A 60 7.39 16.52 12.26
CA ARG A 60 6.07 16.97 12.73
C ARG A 60 6.00 17.06 14.25
N LEU A 61 6.63 16.12 14.96
CA LEU A 61 6.69 16.10 16.43
C LEU A 61 7.73 17.09 17.00
N ALA A 62 8.98 16.99 16.55
CA ALA A 62 10.10 17.71 17.15
C ALA A 62 10.22 19.17 16.69
N PHE A 63 9.79 19.47 15.45
CA PHE A 63 9.89 20.81 14.85
C PHE A 63 8.59 21.18 14.12
N PRO A 64 7.47 21.45 14.84
CA PRO A 64 6.14 21.64 14.21
C PRO A 64 6.04 22.82 13.23
N SER A 65 6.96 23.79 13.34
CA SER A 65 7.09 24.95 12.46
C SER A 65 7.94 24.67 11.20
N LEU A 66 8.72 23.58 11.19
CA LEU A 66 9.57 23.22 10.07
C LEU A 66 8.73 22.71 8.90
N ARG A 67 8.91 23.33 7.73
CA ARG A 67 8.31 22.89 6.46
C ARG A 67 9.39 22.32 5.54
N ILE A 68 9.21 21.07 5.12
CA ILE A 68 10.04 20.36 4.14
C ILE A 68 9.55 20.72 2.73
N GLY A 69 10.06 21.84 2.20
CA GLY A 69 9.83 22.26 0.81
C GLY A 69 10.96 21.82 -0.14
N GLU A 70 10.90 22.28 -1.39
CA GLU A 70 11.81 21.90 -2.49
C GLU A 70 13.30 21.99 -2.10
N ASN A 71 13.74 23.11 -1.54
CA ASN A 71 15.15 23.33 -1.17
C ASN A 71 15.67 22.29 -0.15
N LYS A 72 14.83 21.90 0.82
CA LYS A 72 15.22 20.93 1.86
C LYS A 72 15.24 19.51 1.30
N LEU A 73 14.34 19.18 0.38
CA LEU A 73 14.36 17.91 -0.33
C LEU A 73 15.61 17.78 -1.22
N TRP A 74 15.96 18.83 -1.97
CA TRP A 74 17.20 18.85 -2.75
C TRP A 74 18.45 18.74 -1.88
N LEU A 75 18.52 19.52 -0.79
CA LEU A 75 19.62 19.43 0.16
C LEU A 75 19.79 18.00 0.69
N LEU A 76 18.69 17.33 1.04
CA LEU A 76 18.68 15.94 1.50
C LEU A 76 19.25 14.99 0.45
N LEU A 77 18.83 15.11 -0.81
CA LEU A 77 19.32 14.28 -1.91
C LEU A 77 20.80 14.52 -2.18
N VAL A 78 21.24 15.78 -2.19
CA VAL A 78 22.65 16.16 -2.40
C VAL A 78 23.54 15.66 -1.26
N VAL A 79 23.14 15.86 0.00
CA VAL A 79 23.89 15.35 1.16
C VAL A 79 23.99 13.83 1.12
N SER A 80 22.90 13.14 0.78
CA SER A 80 22.89 11.69 0.60
C SER A 80 23.87 11.25 -0.49
N LEU A 81 23.89 11.93 -1.63
CA LEU A 81 24.84 11.66 -2.72
C LEU A 81 26.30 11.90 -2.30
N ILE A 82 26.59 12.98 -1.57
CA ILE A 82 27.93 13.27 -1.03
C ILE A 82 28.39 12.12 -0.11
N ILE A 83 27.52 11.62 0.77
CA ILE A 83 27.82 10.49 1.65
C ILE A 83 28.12 9.22 0.83
N ILE A 84 27.32 8.94 -0.20
CA ILE A 84 27.52 7.79 -1.11
C ILE A 84 28.89 7.88 -1.76
N ILE A 85 29.20 9.00 -2.40
CA ILE A 85 30.49 9.22 -3.09
C ILE A 85 31.62 9.08 -2.08
N TRP A 86 31.54 9.73 -0.92
CA TRP A 86 32.57 9.69 0.10
C TRP A 86 32.86 8.27 0.59
N LYS A 87 31.82 7.49 0.91
CA LYS A 87 31.96 6.14 1.49
C LYS A 87 32.25 5.05 0.46
N LEU A 88 31.81 5.20 -0.78
CA LEU A 88 31.92 4.17 -1.82
C LEU A 88 32.93 4.50 -2.93
N ARG A 89 33.63 5.65 -2.92
CA ARG A 89 34.60 6.07 -3.95
C ARG A 89 35.61 5.01 -4.38
N HIS A 90 36.07 4.15 -3.46
CA HIS A 90 37.05 3.10 -3.76
C HIS A 90 36.42 1.74 -4.06
N LEU A 91 35.13 1.55 -3.79
CA LEU A 91 34.42 0.26 -3.84
C LEU A 91 33.13 0.34 -4.67
N TRP A 92 33.00 1.33 -5.56
CA TRP A 92 31.80 1.55 -6.36
C TRP A 92 31.57 0.41 -7.37
N ARG A 93 32.64 -0.13 -7.96
CA ARG A 93 32.57 -1.26 -8.90
C ARG A 93 31.98 -2.52 -8.25
N ASP A 94 32.19 -2.71 -6.95
CA ASP A 94 31.66 -3.88 -6.22
C ASP A 94 30.13 -3.85 -6.08
N GLN A 95 29.50 -2.69 -6.35
CA GLN A 95 28.04 -2.54 -6.29
C GLN A 95 27.34 -2.96 -7.58
N PHE A 96 28.09 -3.38 -8.61
CA PHE A 96 27.56 -3.78 -9.92
C PHE A 96 27.97 -5.21 -10.32
N LYS A 97 28.54 -5.99 -9.40
CA LYS A 97 28.92 -7.40 -9.61
C LYS A 97 27.73 -8.34 -9.37
N PHE A 98 26.72 -8.29 -10.25
CA PHE A 98 25.42 -8.94 -10.03
C PHE A 98 25.41 -10.49 -10.11
N GLY A 99 26.49 -11.11 -10.60
CA GLY A 99 26.60 -12.56 -10.70
C GLY A 99 25.68 -13.16 -11.77
N GLU A 100 25.27 -14.41 -11.59
CA GLU A 100 24.47 -15.15 -12.56
C GLU A 100 23.02 -14.65 -12.67
N TYR A 101 22.44 -14.85 -13.86
CA TYR A 101 21.05 -14.49 -14.22
C TYR A 101 20.67 -13.02 -14.02
N TRP A 102 21.65 -12.13 -13.87
CA TRP A 102 21.40 -10.72 -13.59
C TRP A 102 20.51 -10.05 -14.64
N LEU A 103 20.70 -10.39 -15.92
CA LEU A 103 19.90 -9.87 -17.02
C LEU A 103 18.44 -10.32 -16.90
N LEU A 104 18.20 -11.59 -16.57
CA LEU A 104 16.84 -12.12 -16.43
C LEU A 104 16.09 -11.41 -15.28
N ILE A 105 16.77 -11.13 -14.17
CA ILE A 105 16.20 -10.40 -13.03
C ILE A 105 15.77 -8.99 -13.44
N PHE A 106 16.63 -8.25 -14.14
CA PHE A 106 16.29 -6.92 -14.63
C PHE A 106 15.21 -6.94 -15.70
N VAL A 107 15.20 -7.94 -16.59
CA VAL A 107 14.15 -8.09 -17.59
C VAL A 107 12.80 -8.38 -16.92
N VAL A 108 12.73 -9.30 -15.96
CA VAL A 108 11.49 -9.59 -15.22
C VAL A 108 11.00 -8.36 -14.44
N LEU A 109 11.90 -7.65 -13.75
CA LEU A 109 11.56 -6.41 -13.05
C LEU A 109 11.10 -5.33 -14.04
N GLY A 110 11.77 -5.19 -15.18
CA GLY A 110 11.45 -4.23 -16.23
C GLY A 110 10.08 -4.49 -16.86
N ILE A 111 9.75 -5.75 -17.16
CA ILE A 111 8.42 -6.13 -17.64
C ILE A 111 7.37 -5.83 -16.57
N THR A 112 7.64 -6.17 -15.31
CA THR A 112 6.72 -5.86 -14.20
C THR A 112 6.46 -4.36 -14.11
N LEU A 113 7.51 -3.52 -14.10
CA LEU A 113 7.41 -2.06 -14.11
C LEU A 113 6.63 -1.55 -15.32
N PHE A 114 6.95 -2.04 -16.51
CA PHE A 114 6.27 -1.65 -17.75
C PHE A 114 4.76 -1.91 -17.67
N THR A 115 4.35 -3.09 -17.18
CA THR A 115 2.92 -3.40 -17.04
C THR A 115 2.19 -2.50 -16.03
N ARG A 116 2.89 -1.88 -15.07
CA ARG A 116 2.29 -0.96 -14.08
C ARG A 116 2.28 0.48 -14.59
N PHE A 117 3.36 0.94 -15.18
CA PHE A 117 3.44 2.30 -15.73
C PHE A 117 2.55 2.50 -16.95
N LYS A 118 2.40 1.48 -17.81
CA LYS A 118 1.44 1.53 -18.91
C LYS A 118 0.02 1.85 -18.42
N LEU A 119 -0.39 1.28 -17.28
CA LEU A 119 -1.70 1.55 -16.70
C LEU A 119 -1.79 2.97 -16.10
N ALA A 120 -0.72 3.47 -15.47
CA ALA A 120 -0.67 4.83 -14.95
C ALA A 120 -0.72 5.92 -16.05
N ASP A 121 -0.15 5.63 -17.22
CA ASP A 121 -0.24 6.51 -18.39
C ASP A 121 -1.65 6.48 -19.01
N GLN A 122 -2.20 5.28 -19.24
CA GLN A 122 -3.50 5.11 -19.89
C GLN A 122 -4.68 5.62 -19.04
N TYR A 123 -4.59 5.51 -17.70
CA TYR A 123 -5.61 6.00 -16.78
C TYR A 123 -4.95 6.94 -15.76
N PRO A 124 -4.84 8.24 -16.06
CA PRO A 124 -4.05 9.18 -15.27
C PRO A 124 -4.65 9.53 -13.90
N TYR A 125 -5.88 9.09 -13.63
CA TYR A 125 -6.60 9.31 -12.37
C TYR A 125 -6.69 8.01 -11.56
N PRO A 126 -6.29 8.00 -10.28
CA PRO A 126 -6.33 6.80 -9.47
C PRO A 126 -7.78 6.35 -9.21
N ALA A 127 -8.01 5.04 -9.33
CA ALA A 127 -9.34 4.43 -9.28
C ALA A 127 -9.89 4.28 -7.86
N TRP A 128 -11.21 4.12 -7.77
CA TRP A 128 -11.96 3.77 -6.57
C TRP A 128 -11.97 4.84 -5.47
N SER A 129 -12.73 4.56 -4.42
CA SER A 129 -13.12 5.55 -3.43
C SER A 129 -12.00 5.93 -2.43
N ASP A 130 -11.02 5.07 -2.19
CA ASP A 130 -9.89 5.41 -1.32
C ASP A 130 -8.99 6.50 -1.96
N SER A 131 -8.98 6.57 -3.28
CA SER A 131 -8.04 7.40 -4.05
C SER A 131 -8.22 8.90 -3.88
N LEU A 132 -9.44 9.36 -3.56
CA LEU A 132 -9.72 10.77 -3.34
C LEU A 132 -8.96 11.30 -2.13
N HIS A 133 -9.14 10.69 -0.95
CA HIS A 133 -8.42 11.13 0.25
C HIS A 133 -6.92 10.87 0.14
N HIS A 134 -6.49 9.81 -0.55
CA HIS A 134 -5.07 9.61 -0.82
C HIS A 134 -4.49 10.80 -1.61
N THR A 135 -5.22 11.30 -2.61
CA THR A 135 -4.80 12.44 -3.43
C THR A 135 -4.79 13.73 -2.61
N ILE A 136 -5.84 14.01 -1.84
CA ILE A 136 -5.94 15.20 -0.98
C ILE A 136 -4.81 15.21 0.05
N LEU A 137 -4.49 14.07 0.68
CA LEU A 137 -3.41 13.98 1.67
C LEU A 137 -2.03 14.16 1.04
N THR A 138 -1.82 13.70 -0.20
CA THR A 138 -0.64 14.02 -1.00
C THR A 138 -0.54 15.53 -1.27
N GLU A 139 -1.66 16.16 -1.65
CA GLU A 139 -1.76 17.60 -1.92
C GLU A 139 -1.42 18.43 -0.67
N LEU A 140 -2.08 18.15 0.45
CA LEU A 140 -1.88 18.83 1.74
C LEU A 140 -0.45 18.67 2.25
N THR A 141 0.13 17.46 2.12
CA THR A 141 1.52 17.23 2.52
C THR A 141 2.48 18.07 1.69
N ALA A 142 2.25 18.18 0.39
CA ALA A 142 3.07 18.98 -0.52
C ALA A 142 2.94 20.48 -0.26
N ILE A 143 1.71 21.00 -0.06
CA ILE A 143 1.46 22.43 0.19
C ILE A 143 2.07 22.85 1.54
N HIS A 144 1.88 22.07 2.59
CA HIS A 144 2.33 22.44 3.93
C HIS A 144 3.80 22.05 4.21
N GLY A 145 4.38 21.16 3.41
CA GLY A 145 5.71 20.59 3.66
C GLY A 145 5.79 19.77 4.95
N LYS A 146 4.66 19.24 5.44
CA LYS A 146 4.56 18.41 6.65
C LYS A 146 3.33 17.51 6.56
N LEU A 147 3.31 16.43 7.33
CA LEU A 147 2.13 15.58 7.41
C LEU A 147 0.96 16.35 8.05
N PRO A 148 -0.23 16.34 7.45
CA PRO A 148 -1.39 17.06 7.96
C PRO A 148 -1.92 16.47 9.27
N PHE A 149 -2.60 17.31 10.06
CA PHE A 149 -3.33 16.91 11.26
C PHE A 149 -4.81 16.62 10.98
N ASN A 150 -5.36 17.26 9.95
CA ASN A 150 -6.74 17.11 9.47
C ASN A 150 -6.78 17.31 7.94
N MET A 151 -7.94 17.12 7.32
CA MET A 151 -8.11 17.25 5.87
C MET A 151 -8.60 18.63 5.40
N LEU A 152 -8.61 19.64 6.27
CA LEU A 152 -9.07 20.98 5.92
C LEU A 152 -8.25 21.58 4.76
N PRO A 153 -8.87 22.36 3.86
CA PRO A 153 -10.28 22.77 3.87
C PRO A 153 -11.25 21.77 3.20
N TYR A 154 -10.77 20.62 2.73
CA TYR A 154 -11.57 19.68 1.92
C TYR A 154 -12.60 18.89 2.74
N ASP A 155 -12.23 18.48 3.96
CA ASP A 155 -13.06 17.65 4.85
C ASP A 155 -12.54 17.81 6.30
N GLY A 156 -13.40 17.63 7.32
CA GLY A 156 -13.05 17.85 8.72
C GLY A 156 -12.37 16.66 9.41
N ALA A 157 -12.10 15.55 8.72
CA ALA A 157 -11.49 14.35 9.29
C ALA A 157 -10.20 14.64 10.06
N ILE A 158 -10.13 14.16 11.30
CA ILE A 158 -8.94 14.22 12.16
C ILE A 158 -8.06 12.99 11.91
N LEU A 159 -6.76 13.20 11.67
CA LEU A 159 -5.85 12.17 11.16
C LEU A 159 -4.98 11.51 12.24
N ASN A 160 -5.42 11.50 13.51
CA ASN A 160 -4.63 10.93 14.61
C ASN A 160 -4.57 9.40 14.56
N GLU A 161 -5.61 8.74 14.06
CA GLU A 161 -5.71 7.29 13.93
C GLU A 161 -5.46 6.77 12.51
N TYR A 162 -5.02 7.65 11.61
CA TYR A 162 -4.78 7.33 10.21
C TYR A 162 -3.28 7.31 9.89
N HIS A 163 -2.83 6.34 9.08
CA HIS A 163 -1.44 6.20 8.66
C HIS A 163 -1.12 7.15 7.50
N LEU A 164 -0.11 8.01 7.68
CA LEU A 164 0.21 9.10 6.74
C LEU A 164 1.54 8.90 6.01
N GLY A 165 2.26 7.80 6.25
CA GLY A 165 3.60 7.59 5.71
C GLY A 165 3.66 7.64 4.18
N LEU A 166 2.64 7.17 3.47
CA LEU A 166 2.61 7.21 2.00
C LEU A 166 2.69 8.66 1.49
N TYR A 167 2.05 9.61 2.17
CA TYR A 167 1.98 11.00 1.73
C TYR A 167 3.29 11.76 1.94
N ALA A 168 4.13 11.33 2.89
CA ALA A 168 5.51 11.81 3.00
C ALA A 168 6.31 11.49 1.73
N LEU A 169 6.05 10.35 1.09
CA LEU A 169 6.68 9.94 -0.17
C LEU A 169 6.05 10.67 -1.36
N THR A 170 4.74 10.54 -1.55
CA THR A 170 4.06 11.08 -2.74
C THR A 170 3.99 12.61 -2.75
N GLY A 171 3.87 13.24 -1.58
CA GLY A 171 3.95 14.71 -1.44
C GLY A 171 5.35 15.24 -1.75
N SER A 172 6.40 14.55 -1.31
CA SER A 172 7.78 14.90 -1.67
C SER A 172 8.04 14.74 -3.17
N LEU A 173 7.50 13.67 -3.78
CA LEU A 173 7.57 13.48 -5.23
C LEU A 173 6.84 14.60 -5.97
N LYS A 174 5.63 14.97 -5.55
CA LYS A 174 4.88 16.09 -6.13
C LYS A 174 5.73 17.37 -6.15
N ILE A 175 6.38 17.71 -5.03
CA ILE A 175 7.25 18.89 -4.93
C ILE A 175 8.42 18.81 -5.93
N LEU A 176 9.14 17.69 -5.95
CA LEU A 176 10.34 17.52 -6.78
C LEU A 176 10.02 17.41 -8.29
N ALA A 177 9.02 16.60 -8.64
CA ALA A 177 8.61 16.37 -10.02
C ALA A 177 7.75 17.52 -10.58
N ARG A 178 7.16 18.36 -9.72
CA ARG A 178 6.25 19.46 -10.09
C ARG A 178 5.08 18.97 -10.93
N VAL A 179 4.38 17.96 -10.40
CA VAL A 179 3.21 17.34 -11.02
C VAL A 179 2.00 17.41 -10.09
N PRO A 180 0.77 17.27 -10.59
CA PRO A 180 -0.41 17.17 -9.74
C PRO A 180 -0.32 16.02 -8.71
N ALA A 181 -1.03 16.16 -7.59
CA ALA A 181 -1.01 15.15 -6.52
C ALA A 181 -1.51 13.78 -6.98
N HIS A 182 -2.59 13.73 -7.78
CA HIS A 182 -3.13 12.46 -8.30
C HIS A 182 -2.09 11.73 -9.16
N THR A 183 -1.32 12.48 -9.97
CA THR A 183 -0.23 11.93 -10.79
C THR A 183 0.92 11.42 -9.92
N ALA A 184 1.40 12.22 -8.96
CA ALA A 184 2.49 11.81 -8.06
C ALA A 184 2.12 10.56 -7.27
N LEU A 185 0.89 10.51 -6.74
CA LEU A 185 0.35 9.36 -6.03
C LEU A 185 0.34 8.13 -6.93
N LEU A 186 -0.33 8.21 -8.09
CA LEU A 186 -0.56 7.07 -8.96
C LEU A 186 0.76 6.45 -9.45
N TRP A 187 1.67 7.27 -9.98
CA TRP A 187 2.94 6.80 -10.52
C TRP A 187 3.84 6.20 -9.45
N PHE A 188 3.93 6.83 -8.28
CA PHE A 188 4.72 6.29 -7.18
C PHE A 188 4.10 4.98 -6.66
N SER A 189 2.78 4.90 -6.52
CA SER A 189 2.11 3.67 -6.11
C SER A 189 2.27 2.53 -7.13
N GLN A 190 2.34 2.82 -8.43
CA GLN A 190 2.66 1.81 -9.45
C GLN A 190 4.12 1.35 -9.39
N LEU A 191 5.05 2.25 -9.05
CA LEU A 191 6.44 1.86 -8.74
C LEU A 191 6.48 0.88 -7.56
N LEU A 192 5.76 1.18 -6.47
CA LEU A 192 5.66 0.27 -5.32
C LEU A 192 4.99 -1.05 -5.69
N ASN A 193 3.97 -1.02 -6.55
CA ASN A 193 3.29 -2.22 -7.06
C ASN A 193 4.27 -3.19 -7.71
N ALA A 194 5.16 -2.66 -8.56
CA ALA A 194 6.22 -3.47 -9.15
C ALA A 194 7.26 -3.90 -8.11
N PHE A 195 7.62 -3.03 -7.16
CA PHE A 195 8.67 -3.31 -6.16
C PHE A 195 8.28 -4.33 -5.09
N CYS A 196 7.00 -4.67 -4.93
CA CYS A 196 6.56 -5.77 -4.07
C CYS A 196 7.28 -7.11 -4.36
N VAL A 197 7.74 -7.33 -5.59
CA VAL A 197 8.49 -8.55 -5.96
C VAL A 197 9.89 -8.61 -5.34
N LEU A 198 10.48 -7.47 -4.97
CA LEU A 198 11.87 -7.40 -4.50
C LEU A 198 12.06 -8.08 -3.14
N GLY A 199 11.08 -7.95 -2.23
CA GLY A 199 11.12 -8.63 -0.94
C GLY A 199 11.02 -10.16 -1.08
N ILE A 200 10.18 -10.64 -2.01
CA ILE A 200 10.06 -12.06 -2.36
C ILE A 200 11.39 -12.59 -2.90
N PHE A 201 11.96 -11.87 -3.87
CA PHE A 201 13.26 -12.21 -4.45
C PHE A 201 14.35 -12.30 -3.37
N ALA A 202 14.49 -11.26 -2.53
CA ALA A 202 15.55 -11.19 -1.54
C ALA A 202 15.47 -12.36 -0.53
N VAL A 203 14.28 -12.70 -0.05
CA VAL A 203 14.09 -13.81 0.89
C VAL A 203 14.46 -15.15 0.23
N LEU A 204 13.97 -15.41 -0.97
CA LEU A 204 14.20 -16.67 -1.67
C LEU A 204 15.64 -16.81 -2.17
N ASP A 205 16.24 -15.75 -2.72
CA ASP A 205 17.63 -15.75 -3.18
C ASP A 205 18.59 -16.06 -2.02
N ARG A 206 18.41 -15.38 -0.87
CA ARG A 206 19.27 -15.56 0.29
C ARG A 206 19.05 -16.90 1.02
N LYS A 207 17.80 -17.33 1.19
CA LYS A 207 17.49 -18.50 2.05
C LYS A 207 17.32 -19.80 1.27
N ILE A 208 17.20 -19.75 -0.06
CA ILE A 208 16.93 -20.91 -0.91
C ILE A 208 17.86 -20.97 -2.13
N SER A 209 17.60 -20.16 -3.16
CA SER A 209 18.39 -20.10 -4.40
C SER A 209 17.98 -18.92 -5.29
N ARG A 210 18.87 -18.52 -6.19
CA ARG A 210 18.63 -17.49 -7.20
C ARG A 210 17.44 -17.81 -8.10
N MET A 211 17.34 -19.04 -8.56
CA MET A 211 16.20 -19.48 -9.38
C MET A 211 14.88 -19.37 -8.62
N ALA A 212 14.83 -19.81 -7.35
CA ALA A 212 13.61 -19.67 -6.54
C ALA A 212 13.21 -18.20 -6.40
N GLY A 213 14.18 -17.29 -6.21
CA GLY A 213 13.96 -15.85 -6.22
C GLY A 213 13.33 -15.35 -7.52
N ILE A 214 13.88 -15.72 -8.67
CA ILE A 214 13.36 -15.31 -9.99
C ILE A 214 11.94 -15.85 -10.21
N VAL A 215 11.69 -17.11 -9.87
CA VAL A 215 10.34 -17.71 -9.95
C VAL A 215 9.36 -16.95 -9.07
N GLY A 216 9.74 -16.64 -7.82
CA GLY A 216 8.90 -15.85 -6.91
C GLY A 216 8.58 -14.46 -7.48
N MET A 217 9.54 -13.79 -8.11
CA MET A 217 9.32 -12.51 -8.79
C MET A 217 8.32 -12.63 -9.94
N ILE A 218 8.49 -13.63 -10.80
CA ILE A 218 7.59 -13.85 -11.94
C ILE A 218 6.17 -14.15 -11.46
N VAL A 219 6.04 -15.00 -10.44
CA VAL A 219 4.75 -15.37 -9.87
C VAL A 219 4.00 -14.15 -9.35
N VAL A 220 4.65 -13.34 -8.52
CA VAL A 220 4.01 -12.18 -7.90
C VAL A 220 3.85 -11.00 -8.87
N GLY A 221 4.85 -10.75 -9.71
CA GLY A 221 4.85 -9.62 -10.63
C GLY A 221 3.94 -9.84 -11.85
N LEU A 222 3.89 -11.07 -12.37
CA LEU A 222 3.32 -11.34 -13.70
C LEU A 222 2.21 -12.40 -13.70
N LEU A 223 2.28 -13.46 -12.89
CA LEU A 223 1.31 -14.56 -12.96
C LEU A 223 0.08 -14.38 -12.04
N ASN A 224 0.30 -13.93 -10.81
CA ASN A 224 -0.77 -13.62 -9.88
C ASN A 224 -1.37 -12.24 -10.19
N PHE A 225 -2.67 -12.08 -9.97
CA PHE A 225 -3.34 -10.79 -10.18
C PHE A 225 -3.06 -9.80 -9.04
N GLN A 226 -2.77 -10.26 -7.81
CA GLN A 226 -2.22 -9.41 -6.76
C GLN A 226 -0.68 -9.40 -6.81
N PRO A 227 -0.04 -8.23 -6.62
CA PRO A 227 -0.63 -6.94 -6.23
C PRO A 227 -1.11 -6.05 -7.40
N ALA A 228 -1.07 -6.50 -8.66
CA ALA A 228 -1.42 -5.67 -9.82
C ALA A 228 -2.81 -5.01 -9.71
N GLN A 229 -3.80 -5.74 -9.20
CA GLN A 229 -5.17 -5.24 -9.03
C GLN A 229 -5.32 -4.09 -8.02
N TYR A 230 -4.32 -3.82 -7.18
CA TYR A 230 -4.37 -2.65 -6.29
C TYR A 230 -4.45 -1.33 -7.06
N PHE A 231 -4.08 -1.32 -8.35
CA PHE A 231 -4.34 -0.21 -9.26
C PHE A 231 -5.83 0.14 -9.35
N ASN A 232 -6.70 -0.87 -9.45
CA ASN A 232 -8.15 -0.69 -9.56
C ASN A 232 -8.79 -0.30 -8.22
N TRP A 233 -8.16 -0.65 -7.09
CA TRP A 233 -8.80 -0.58 -5.78
C TRP A 233 -8.32 0.57 -4.90
N GLY A 234 -7.31 1.33 -5.35
CA GLY A 234 -6.74 2.42 -4.54
C GLY A 234 -6.04 1.94 -3.26
N ARG A 235 -5.68 0.64 -3.11
CA ARG A 235 -5.06 0.07 -1.88
C ARG A 235 -3.59 0.43 -1.71
N PHE A 236 -3.24 1.69 -1.93
CA PHE A 236 -1.87 2.18 -2.06
C PHE A 236 -1.11 2.20 -0.73
N THR A 237 -1.79 2.54 0.37
CA THR A 237 -1.14 2.56 1.69
C THR A 237 -0.76 1.14 2.13
N GLN A 238 -1.65 0.17 1.99
CA GLN A 238 -1.36 -1.24 2.28
C GLN A 238 -0.23 -1.78 1.39
N LEU A 239 -0.22 -1.45 0.10
CA LEU A 239 0.86 -1.79 -0.83
C LEU A 239 2.23 -1.35 -0.34
N SER A 240 2.30 -0.11 0.13
CA SER A 240 3.56 0.51 0.53
C SER A 240 4.19 -0.19 1.74
N GLY A 241 3.36 -0.58 2.74
CA GLY A 241 3.83 -1.41 3.86
C GLY A 241 4.25 -2.81 3.40
N GLN A 242 3.49 -3.43 2.49
CA GLN A 242 3.78 -4.79 2.00
C GLN A 242 5.09 -4.87 1.21
N THR A 243 5.45 -3.80 0.49
CA THR A 243 6.71 -3.69 -0.25
C THR A 243 7.93 -3.87 0.66
N LEU A 244 7.85 -3.41 1.91
CA LEU A 244 8.93 -3.49 2.90
C LEU A 244 8.92 -4.80 3.71
N LEU A 245 7.75 -5.44 3.85
CA LEU A 245 7.49 -6.47 4.87
C LEU A 245 8.51 -7.61 4.85
N LEU A 246 8.73 -8.22 3.69
CA LEU A 246 9.59 -9.40 3.59
C LEU A 246 11.07 -9.08 3.76
N LEU A 247 11.52 -7.89 3.35
CA LEU A 247 12.89 -7.48 3.57
C LEU A 247 13.14 -7.13 5.05
N ALA A 248 12.17 -6.48 5.71
CA ALA A 248 12.23 -6.27 7.15
C ALA A 248 12.34 -7.62 7.88
N ALA A 249 11.51 -8.60 7.52
CA ALA A 249 11.60 -9.95 8.09
C ALA A 249 12.96 -10.63 7.84
N LEU A 250 13.54 -10.45 6.65
CA LEU A 250 14.86 -11.00 6.31
C LEU A 250 15.97 -10.42 7.21
N LEU A 251 15.99 -9.10 7.40
CA LEU A 251 16.97 -8.45 8.28
C LEU A 251 16.75 -8.78 9.76
N ILE A 252 15.50 -8.94 10.19
CA ILE A 252 15.17 -9.36 11.55
C ILE A 252 15.70 -10.78 11.79
N TRP A 253 15.54 -11.66 10.79
CA TRP A 253 16.15 -12.97 10.83
C TRP A 253 17.66 -12.87 11.02
N ASP A 254 18.33 -11.95 10.33
CA ASP A 254 19.77 -11.78 10.48
C ASP A 254 20.17 -11.16 11.83
N ALA A 255 19.32 -10.30 12.41
CA ALA A 255 19.51 -9.74 13.75
C ALA A 255 19.41 -10.82 14.85
N PHE A 256 18.58 -11.84 14.64
CA PHE A 256 18.43 -12.99 15.54
C PHE A 256 19.40 -14.12 15.21
N SER A 257 19.91 -14.17 13.98
CA SER A 257 20.92 -15.14 13.59
C SER A 257 22.27 -14.75 14.17
N LEU A 258 22.83 -15.65 14.97
CA LEU A 258 24.22 -15.50 15.40
C LEU A 258 25.11 -15.84 14.21
N SER A 259 25.81 -14.83 13.68
CA SER A 259 26.87 -15.06 12.70
C SER A 259 27.96 -15.88 13.39
N ARG A 260 27.98 -17.21 13.15
CA ARG A 260 29.13 -18.05 13.49
C ARG A 260 30.28 -17.67 12.56
N ASN A 261 30.86 -16.49 12.77
CA ASN A 261 32.24 -16.32 12.36
C ASN A 261 33.05 -17.35 13.14
N LYS A 262 33.83 -18.16 12.43
CA LYS A 262 34.70 -19.20 12.99
C LYS A 262 35.76 -18.66 13.97
N GLU A 263 35.83 -17.36 14.17
CA GLU A 263 36.69 -16.73 15.16
C GLU A 263 36.06 -16.82 16.56
N LYS A 264 36.86 -17.30 17.51
CA LYS A 264 36.57 -17.52 18.94
C LYS A 264 36.22 -16.23 19.71
N SER A 265 35.62 -15.23 19.08
CA SER A 265 35.15 -14.02 19.74
C SER A 265 33.80 -14.29 20.41
N PRO A 266 33.55 -13.72 21.60
CA PRO A 266 32.23 -13.82 22.24
C PRO A 266 31.15 -13.29 21.29
N PRO A 267 29.91 -13.83 21.34
CA PRO A 267 28.81 -13.31 20.54
C PRO A 267 28.58 -11.85 20.95
N ARG A 268 29.06 -10.92 20.10
CA ARG A 268 28.79 -9.50 20.25
C ARG A 268 27.48 -9.20 19.53
N LEU A 269 26.67 -8.36 20.17
CA LEU A 269 25.43 -7.88 19.59
C LEU A 269 25.72 -7.16 18.26
N ASN A 270 25.18 -7.68 17.17
CA ASN A 270 25.34 -7.09 15.85
C ASN A 270 24.32 -5.95 15.68
N TRP A 271 24.71 -4.73 16.04
CA TRP A 271 23.82 -3.56 16.05
C TRP A 271 23.28 -3.20 14.66
N GLN A 272 24.01 -3.50 13.58
CA GLN A 272 23.68 -3.08 12.22
C GLN A 272 22.34 -3.66 11.72
N PRO A 273 22.12 -4.99 11.68
CA PRO A 273 20.82 -5.54 11.30
C PRO A 273 19.73 -5.18 12.30
N ILE A 274 20.02 -5.00 13.60
CA ILE A 274 19.02 -4.55 14.59
C ILE A 274 18.51 -3.16 14.22
N PHE A 275 19.42 -2.20 14.00
CA PHE A 275 19.06 -0.83 13.64
C PHE A 275 18.31 -0.76 12.31
N LEU A 276 18.83 -1.41 11.25
CA LEU A 276 18.20 -1.40 9.93
C LEU A 276 16.83 -2.08 9.96
N SER A 277 16.68 -3.18 10.68
CA SER A 277 15.39 -3.83 10.89
C SER A 277 14.40 -2.94 11.63
N ALA A 278 14.86 -2.22 12.65
CA ALA A 278 14.02 -1.29 13.40
C ALA A 278 13.52 -0.14 12.52
N VAL A 279 14.39 0.41 11.67
CA VAL A 279 14.03 1.43 10.68
C VAL A 279 12.97 0.90 9.71
N LEU A 280 13.15 -0.30 9.14
CA LEU A 280 12.16 -0.87 8.21
C LEU A 280 10.83 -1.19 8.91
N PHE A 281 10.85 -1.77 10.11
CA PHE A 281 9.63 -2.08 10.87
C PHE A 281 8.88 -0.78 11.21
N ALA A 282 9.59 0.23 11.73
CA ALA A 282 8.98 1.52 12.04
C ALA A 282 8.45 2.23 10.79
N GLY A 283 9.14 2.11 9.65
CA GLY A 283 8.66 2.55 8.34
C GLY A 283 7.36 1.87 7.93
N ILE A 284 7.25 0.54 8.10
CA ILE A 284 6.01 -0.20 7.84
C ILE A 284 4.87 0.32 8.73
N ALA A 285 5.13 0.53 10.03
CA ALA A 285 4.12 1.06 10.94
C ALA A 285 3.66 2.47 10.55
N ALA A 286 4.58 3.33 10.11
CA ALA A 286 4.26 4.67 9.62
C ALA A 286 3.49 4.65 8.27
N LEU A 287 3.74 3.66 7.42
CA LEU A 287 3.07 3.48 6.14
C LEU A 287 1.68 2.86 6.26
N HIS A 288 1.52 1.85 7.13
CA HIS A 288 0.25 1.17 7.36
C HIS A 288 0.25 0.31 8.63
N PHE A 289 -0.55 0.68 9.64
CA PHE A 289 -0.59 -0.01 10.95
C PHE A 289 -0.89 -1.51 10.84
N ARG A 290 -1.88 -1.90 10.03
CA ARG A 290 -2.23 -3.32 9.87
C ARG A 290 -1.12 -4.15 9.23
N VAL A 291 -0.31 -3.56 8.36
CA VAL A 291 0.80 -4.30 7.73
C VAL A 291 1.96 -4.50 8.71
N ALA A 292 2.17 -3.58 9.65
CA ALA A 292 3.07 -3.83 10.78
C ALA A 292 2.57 -5.02 11.63
N ALA A 293 1.25 -5.10 11.85
CA ALA A 293 0.63 -6.25 12.50
C ALA A 293 0.70 -7.54 11.66
N PHE A 294 0.86 -7.48 10.32
CA PHE A 294 1.16 -8.66 9.49
C PHE A 294 2.60 -9.14 9.66
N LEU A 295 3.54 -8.23 9.94
CA LEU A 295 4.94 -8.56 10.17
C LEU A 295 5.15 -9.17 11.58
N SER A 296 4.44 -8.69 12.60
CA SER A 296 4.64 -9.13 14.00
C SER A 296 4.61 -10.65 14.20
N PRO A 297 3.65 -11.43 13.64
CA PRO A 297 3.64 -12.88 13.78
C PRO A 297 4.84 -13.54 13.12
N LEU A 298 5.28 -13.04 11.96
CA LEU A 298 6.48 -13.56 11.29
C LEU A 298 7.72 -13.33 12.16
N VAL A 299 7.83 -12.16 12.80
CA VAL A 299 8.92 -11.87 13.76
C VAL A 299 8.91 -12.83 14.94
N ILE A 300 7.74 -13.08 15.52
CA ILE A 300 7.57 -14.04 16.62
C ILE A 300 7.99 -15.46 16.18
N VAL A 301 7.55 -15.90 15.00
CA VAL A 301 7.91 -17.20 14.45
C VAL A 301 9.43 -17.29 14.23
N ILE A 302 10.05 -16.30 13.59
CA ILE A 302 11.50 -16.28 13.38
C ILE A 302 12.25 -16.30 14.72
N PHE A 303 11.82 -15.51 15.70
CA PHE A 303 12.40 -15.50 17.05
C PHE A 303 12.32 -16.88 17.71
N ILE A 304 11.15 -17.52 17.71
CA ILE A 304 10.96 -18.87 18.28
C ILE A 304 11.87 -19.88 17.57
N PHE A 305 11.92 -19.87 16.24
CA PHE A 305 12.77 -20.79 15.47
C PHE A 305 14.26 -20.59 15.74
N GLU A 306 14.73 -19.35 15.92
CA GLU A 306 16.14 -19.09 16.22
C GLU A 306 16.48 -19.40 17.68
N ILE A 307 15.65 -19.04 18.66
CA ILE A 307 15.95 -19.28 20.08
C ILE A 307 15.83 -20.75 20.50
N THR A 308 14.96 -21.52 19.84
CA THR A 308 14.76 -22.96 20.10
C THR A 308 15.72 -23.85 19.31
N ARG A 309 16.61 -23.26 18.49
CA ARG A 309 17.58 -24.01 17.71
C ARG A 309 18.41 -24.93 18.60
N SER A 310 18.53 -26.19 18.19
CA SER A 310 19.34 -27.18 18.91
C SER A 310 20.81 -26.76 18.94
N LYS A 311 21.51 -27.11 20.03
CA LYS A 311 22.94 -26.81 20.24
C LYS A 311 23.29 -25.33 20.47
N LEU A 312 22.35 -24.49 20.90
CA LEU A 312 22.64 -23.14 21.41
C LEU A 312 23.09 -23.18 22.88
N THR A 313 24.15 -22.45 23.20
CA THR A 313 24.61 -22.18 24.57
C THR A 313 23.69 -21.16 25.27
N LYS A 314 23.74 -21.09 26.61
CA LYS A 314 22.99 -20.07 27.38
C LYS A 314 23.31 -18.64 26.95
N LYS A 315 24.59 -18.34 26.67
CA LYS A 315 25.05 -17.02 26.22
C LYS A 315 24.48 -16.65 24.84
N GLU A 316 24.44 -17.61 23.93
CA GLU A 316 23.85 -17.41 22.60
C GLU A 316 22.34 -17.14 22.69
N ARG A 317 21.59 -17.90 23.49
CA ARG A 317 20.16 -17.62 23.72
C ARG A 317 19.92 -16.24 24.33
N LEU A 318 20.75 -15.85 25.31
CA LEU A 318 20.71 -14.51 25.90
C LEU A 318 20.97 -13.42 24.86
N SER A 319 21.94 -13.61 23.96
CA SER A 319 22.22 -12.66 22.87
C SER A 319 21.04 -12.52 21.91
N ILE A 320 20.36 -13.61 21.54
CA ILE A 320 19.16 -13.55 20.69
C ILE A 320 18.05 -12.78 21.40
N PHE A 321 17.82 -13.06 22.68
CA PHE A 321 16.85 -12.34 23.50
C PHE A 321 17.18 -10.84 23.61
N GLN A 322 18.45 -10.49 23.83
CA GLN A 322 18.92 -9.10 23.85
C GLN A 322 18.73 -8.40 22.48
N SER A 323 19.02 -9.08 21.36
CA SER A 323 18.72 -8.56 20.03
C SER A 323 17.23 -8.29 19.84
N ALA A 324 16.36 -9.21 20.28
CA ALA A 324 14.92 -9.05 20.20
C ALA A 324 14.43 -7.90 21.08
N LEU A 325 14.92 -7.78 22.32
CA LEU A 325 14.58 -6.70 23.23
C LEU A 325 15.02 -5.34 22.65
N MET A 326 16.26 -5.23 22.17
CA MET A 326 16.77 -3.99 21.59
C MET A 326 16.05 -3.61 20.29
N LEU A 327 15.75 -4.58 19.43
CA LEU A 327 14.92 -4.35 18.25
C LEU A 327 13.57 -3.75 18.68
N SER A 328 12.87 -4.38 19.62
CA SER A 328 11.57 -3.91 20.10
C SER A 328 11.63 -2.52 20.71
N LEU A 329 12.66 -2.22 21.51
CA LEU A 329 12.85 -0.90 22.12
C LEU A 329 13.11 0.18 21.08
N ILE A 330 13.96 -0.08 20.08
CA ILE A 330 14.26 0.88 19.01
C ILE A 330 13.04 1.07 18.12
N VAL A 331 12.31 0.00 17.78
CA VAL A 331 11.05 0.10 17.03
C VAL A 331 10.05 0.97 17.78
N LEU A 332 9.81 0.69 19.07
CA LEU A 332 8.89 1.46 19.91
C LEU A 332 9.27 2.94 19.97
N LEU A 333 10.56 3.24 20.13
CA LEU A 333 11.07 4.60 20.09
C LEU A 333 10.77 5.26 18.74
N LEU A 334 11.13 4.62 17.62
CA LEU A 334 10.99 5.19 16.29
C LEU A 334 9.53 5.42 15.88
N ILE A 335 8.60 4.58 16.34
CA ILE A 335 7.16 4.72 16.05
C ILE A 335 6.44 5.66 17.01
N LEU A 336 7.07 6.15 18.08
CA LEU A 336 6.42 6.98 19.09
C LEU A 336 5.57 8.13 18.50
N PRO A 337 6.04 8.91 17.50
CA PRO A 337 5.28 10.03 16.95
C PRO A 337 3.98 9.63 16.25
N VAL A 338 3.90 8.41 15.72
CA VAL A 338 2.71 7.90 15.04
C VAL A 338 1.87 7.01 15.95
N PHE A 339 2.51 6.24 16.82
CA PHE A 339 1.87 5.25 17.69
C PHE A 339 1.07 5.91 18.82
N VAL A 340 1.61 6.96 19.46
CA VAL A 340 0.94 7.60 20.60
C VAL A 340 -0.40 8.23 20.21
N PRO A 341 -0.51 9.07 19.16
CA PRO A 341 -1.80 9.60 18.74
C PRO A 341 -2.78 8.52 18.28
N ALA A 342 -2.29 7.49 17.59
CA ALA A 342 -3.12 6.41 17.08
C ALA A 342 -3.70 5.56 18.21
N ILE A 343 -2.87 5.14 19.19
CA ILE A 343 -3.35 4.34 20.31
C ILE A 343 -4.21 5.17 21.26
N ALA A 344 -3.90 6.45 21.47
CA ALA A 344 -4.74 7.34 22.26
C ALA A 344 -6.14 7.48 21.64
N SER A 345 -6.22 7.67 20.32
CA SER A 345 -7.49 7.76 19.60
C SER A 345 -8.25 6.44 19.63
N TYR A 346 -7.56 5.32 19.40
CA TYR A 346 -8.13 3.98 19.46
C TYR A 346 -8.67 3.59 20.85
N LEU A 347 -7.98 4.01 21.92
CA LEU A 347 -8.36 3.71 23.30
C LEU A 347 -9.37 4.70 23.90
N ALA A 348 -9.42 5.94 23.38
CA ALA A 348 -10.26 7.00 23.94
C ALA A 348 -11.76 6.72 23.87
N GLU A 349 -12.19 5.62 23.23
CA GLU A 349 -13.61 5.26 23.06
C GLU A 349 -14.46 6.49 22.71
N LYS A 350 -13.92 7.38 21.86
CA LYS A 350 -14.79 8.37 21.24
C LYS A 350 -15.82 7.56 20.46
N PRO A 351 -17.11 7.92 20.51
CA PRO A 351 -18.08 7.41 19.56
C PRO A 351 -17.81 7.97 18.15
N ALA A 352 -16.56 8.03 17.71
CA ALA A 352 -16.31 7.63 16.33
C ALA A 352 -16.62 6.14 16.36
N ARG A 353 -17.76 5.65 15.86
CA ARG A 353 -18.00 5.36 14.44
C ARG A 353 -16.83 4.63 13.75
N VAL A 354 -15.81 4.22 14.51
CA VAL A 354 -14.63 3.46 14.10
C VAL A 354 -15.14 2.09 13.71
N ALA A 355 -15.22 1.92 12.39
CA ALA A 355 -15.84 0.80 11.69
C ALA A 355 -17.37 0.74 11.83
N ILE A 356 -18.06 1.39 10.88
CA ILE A 356 -19.11 0.73 10.08
C ILE A 356 -20.18 0.01 10.92
N GLY A 357 -21.23 0.76 11.26
CA GLY A 357 -22.58 0.21 11.25
C GLY A 357 -23.22 -0.32 12.51
N ASP A 358 -22.87 0.17 13.69
CA ASP A 358 -23.41 -0.35 14.96
C ASP A 358 -24.53 0.47 15.61
N ASN A 359 -25.29 1.28 14.86
CA ASN A 359 -26.49 1.92 15.39
C ASN A 359 -27.65 1.74 14.44
N LEU A 360 -28.31 0.58 14.52
CA LEU A 360 -29.75 0.32 14.31
C LEU A 360 -29.88 -1.21 14.21
N ASN A 361 -30.31 -1.84 15.32
CA ASN A 361 -30.52 -3.26 15.57
C ASN A 361 -29.34 -4.04 16.21
N ASN A 362 -29.20 -3.91 17.53
CA ASN A 362 -28.97 -5.04 18.46
C ASN A 362 -28.01 -6.17 18.06
N SER A 363 -26.81 -5.85 17.56
CA SER A 363 -25.69 -6.75 17.79
C SER A 363 -24.39 -5.95 17.97
N ASN A 364 -23.97 -5.78 19.23
CA ASN A 364 -22.56 -5.59 19.59
C ASN A 364 -21.69 -6.81 19.20
N ASP A 365 -22.16 -7.63 18.25
CA ASP A 365 -21.53 -8.86 17.81
C ASP A 365 -20.82 -8.61 16.48
N LEU A 366 -19.50 -8.54 16.54
CA LEU A 366 -18.64 -8.41 15.37
C LEU A 366 -18.85 -9.53 14.34
N ARG A 367 -19.44 -10.66 14.74
CA ARG A 367 -19.78 -11.76 13.84
C ARG A 367 -20.89 -11.41 12.86
N GLN A 368 -21.70 -10.40 13.16
CA GLN A 368 -22.77 -9.92 12.29
C GLN A 368 -22.36 -8.67 11.48
N SER A 369 -21.22 -8.07 11.79
CA SER A 369 -20.70 -6.90 11.06
C SER A 369 -20.31 -7.26 9.63
N VAL A 370 -20.92 -6.60 8.64
CA VAL A 370 -20.60 -6.76 7.21
C VAL A 370 -19.10 -6.55 6.93
N TYR A 371 -18.45 -5.66 7.68
CA TYR A 371 -17.02 -5.41 7.56
C TYR A 371 -16.16 -6.62 7.95
N PHE A 372 -16.63 -7.43 8.91
CA PHE A 372 -15.89 -8.55 9.48
C PHE A 372 -16.40 -9.94 9.10
N SER A 373 -17.61 -10.12 8.59
CA SER A 373 -18.19 -11.44 8.36
C SER A 373 -18.60 -11.73 6.91
N ASN A 374 -18.46 -10.76 6.01
CA ASN A 374 -18.87 -10.91 4.60
C ASN A 374 -17.82 -11.61 3.72
N TYR A 375 -17.38 -12.81 4.11
CA TYR A 375 -16.42 -13.60 3.33
C TYR A 375 -16.49 -15.09 3.60
N ASN A 376 -16.15 -15.87 2.58
CA ASN A 376 -16.05 -17.33 2.63
C ASN A 376 -14.66 -17.80 2.18
N ALA A 377 -14.40 -19.11 2.28
CA ALA A 377 -13.11 -19.69 1.88
C ALA A 377 -12.80 -19.49 0.39
N GLU A 378 -13.81 -19.38 -0.47
CA GLU A 378 -13.64 -19.16 -1.92
C GLU A 378 -13.23 -17.73 -2.25
N THR A 379 -13.58 -16.75 -1.39
CA THR A 379 -13.28 -15.33 -1.58
C THR A 379 -11.79 -15.09 -1.82
N ILE A 380 -10.90 -15.85 -1.14
CA ILE A 380 -9.44 -15.75 -1.33
C ILE A 380 -9.01 -16.01 -2.78
N LEU A 381 -9.73 -16.85 -3.52
CA LEU A 381 -9.44 -17.21 -4.91
C LEU A 381 -9.82 -16.09 -5.89
N HIS A 382 -10.71 -15.19 -5.48
CA HIS A 382 -11.17 -14.05 -6.26
C HIS A 382 -10.38 -12.78 -5.96
N ILE A 383 -10.00 -12.56 -4.69
CA ILE A 383 -9.38 -11.29 -4.29
C ILE A 383 -7.91 -11.42 -3.87
N GLY A 384 -7.42 -12.61 -3.55
CA GLY A 384 -6.06 -12.80 -3.03
C GLY A 384 -5.09 -13.45 -4.01
N VAL A 385 -5.39 -14.69 -4.39
CA VAL A 385 -4.52 -15.51 -5.25
C VAL A 385 -5.33 -16.29 -6.26
N ASN A 386 -4.85 -16.41 -7.50
CA ASN A 386 -5.58 -17.21 -8.47
C ASN A 386 -5.53 -18.72 -8.13
N LYS A 387 -6.50 -19.48 -8.65
CA LYS A 387 -6.65 -20.93 -8.36
C LYS A 387 -5.38 -21.73 -8.67
N ALA A 388 -4.68 -21.43 -9.76
CA ALA A 388 -3.46 -22.15 -10.14
C ALA A 388 -2.32 -21.90 -9.13
N VAL A 389 -2.10 -20.63 -8.75
CA VAL A 389 -1.11 -20.23 -7.75
C VAL A 389 -1.46 -20.81 -6.37
N ALA A 390 -2.74 -20.86 -6.01
CA ALA A 390 -3.17 -21.50 -4.76
C ALA A 390 -2.84 -23.00 -4.72
N ILE A 391 -3.17 -23.74 -5.78
CA ILE A 391 -2.85 -25.18 -5.90
C ILE A 391 -1.33 -25.40 -5.83
N LEU A 392 -0.55 -24.63 -6.61
CA LEU A 392 0.91 -24.73 -6.61
C LEU A 392 1.51 -24.34 -5.25
N SER A 393 0.88 -23.43 -4.49
CA SER A 393 1.31 -23.07 -3.14
C SER A 393 1.12 -24.23 -2.18
N ILE A 394 -0.01 -24.95 -2.26
CA ILE A 394 -0.28 -26.14 -1.47
C ILE A 394 0.75 -27.24 -1.80
N LEU A 395 1.04 -27.46 -3.09
CA LEU A 395 2.11 -28.38 -3.49
C LEU A 395 3.48 -27.93 -2.98
N GLY A 396 3.75 -26.62 -2.96
CA GLY A 396 4.94 -26.03 -2.35
C GLY A 396 5.07 -26.34 -0.85
N ILE A 397 3.96 -26.31 -0.11
CA ILE A 397 3.93 -26.73 1.29
C ILE A 397 4.31 -28.21 1.39
N LEU A 398 3.65 -29.10 0.65
CA LEU A 398 3.88 -30.54 0.71
C LEU A 398 5.33 -30.88 0.34
N CYS A 399 5.79 -30.42 -0.83
CA CYS A 399 7.15 -30.67 -1.32
C CYS A 399 8.22 -30.04 -0.42
N GLY A 400 7.97 -28.82 0.09
CA GLY A 400 8.87 -28.12 1.00
C GLY A 400 9.02 -28.82 2.35
N LEU A 401 7.95 -29.39 2.91
CA LEU A 401 8.01 -30.18 4.15
C LEU A 401 8.72 -31.53 3.96
N LEU A 402 8.56 -32.16 2.79
CA LEU A 402 9.22 -33.42 2.44
C LEU A 402 10.72 -33.22 2.15
N THR A 403 11.12 -32.04 1.65
CA THR A 403 12.50 -31.71 1.32
C THR A 403 13.24 -31.19 2.56
N ARG A 404 14.17 -31.97 3.11
CA ARG A 404 14.85 -31.67 4.40
C ARG A 404 15.47 -30.27 4.44
N GLU A 405 16.06 -29.83 3.32
CA GLU A 405 16.73 -28.55 3.16
C GLU A 405 15.75 -27.36 3.21
N LEU A 406 14.52 -27.57 2.73
CA LEU A 406 13.50 -26.51 2.61
C LEU A 406 12.49 -26.52 3.77
N ARG A 407 12.48 -27.57 4.59
CA ARG A 407 11.51 -27.78 5.66
C ARG A 407 11.42 -26.60 6.63
N LYS A 408 12.55 -26.04 7.06
CA LYS A 408 12.58 -24.94 8.03
C LYS A 408 11.87 -23.70 7.49
N ILE A 409 12.23 -23.25 6.28
CA ILE A 409 11.63 -22.05 5.69
C ILE A 409 10.15 -22.29 5.34
N THR A 410 9.82 -23.50 4.88
CA THR A 410 8.42 -23.89 4.61
C THR A 410 7.56 -23.80 5.88
N LEU A 411 8.04 -24.34 7.01
CA LEU A 411 7.31 -24.24 8.29
C LEU A 411 7.13 -22.80 8.75
N ILE A 412 8.15 -21.95 8.61
CA ILE A 412 8.05 -20.53 8.98
C ILE A 412 6.97 -19.83 8.16
N VAL A 413 6.94 -20.04 6.84
CA VAL A 413 5.94 -19.44 5.94
C VAL A 413 4.53 -19.97 6.22
N VAL A 414 4.38 -21.28 6.46
CA VAL A 414 3.08 -21.91 6.78
C VAL A 414 2.53 -21.38 8.10
N ILE A 415 3.34 -21.40 9.17
CA ILE A 415 2.92 -20.93 10.48
C ILE A 415 2.57 -19.43 10.42
N TRP A 416 3.37 -18.62 9.72
CA TRP A 416 3.05 -17.22 9.49
C TRP A 416 1.70 -17.04 8.77
N THR A 417 1.44 -17.79 7.71
CA THR A 417 0.17 -17.73 6.95
C THR A 417 -1.03 -18.10 7.82
N LEU A 418 -0.89 -19.12 8.66
CA LEU A 418 -1.92 -19.54 9.62
C LEU A 418 -2.16 -18.46 10.68
N LEU A 419 -1.10 -17.84 11.22
CA LEU A 419 -1.22 -16.76 12.20
C LEU A 419 -1.84 -15.49 11.58
N LEU A 420 -1.51 -15.13 10.34
CA LEU A 420 -2.16 -14.04 9.63
C LEU A 420 -3.66 -14.27 9.50
N THR A 421 -4.04 -15.47 9.08
CA THR A 421 -5.45 -15.89 8.99
C THR A 421 -6.12 -15.82 10.36
N GLY A 422 -5.46 -16.33 11.40
CA GLY A 422 -5.95 -16.28 12.79
C GLY A 422 -6.18 -14.86 13.29
N ILE A 423 -5.29 -13.90 12.99
CA ILE A 423 -5.47 -12.50 13.36
C ILE A 423 -6.67 -11.87 12.64
N GLY A 424 -6.86 -12.19 11.35
CA GLY A 424 -8.04 -11.76 10.60
C GLY A 424 -9.36 -12.37 11.11
N LEU A 425 -9.29 -13.45 11.91
CA LEU A 425 -10.44 -14.13 12.53
C LEU A 425 -10.67 -13.73 13.99
N LEU A 426 -9.86 -12.83 14.58
CA LEU A 426 -10.02 -12.43 15.99
C LEU A 426 -11.36 -11.76 16.28
N TYR A 427 -12.06 -11.23 15.26
CA TYR A 427 -13.43 -10.72 15.40
C TYR A 427 -14.41 -11.80 15.91
N LEU A 428 -14.15 -13.10 15.69
CA LEU A 428 -14.97 -14.20 16.20
C LEU A 428 -14.96 -14.29 17.73
N LEU A 429 -13.93 -13.76 18.39
CA LEU A 429 -13.90 -13.65 19.86
C LEU A 429 -14.85 -12.59 20.40
N ASN A 430 -15.42 -11.77 19.51
CA ASN A 430 -16.27 -10.64 19.83
C ASN A 430 -15.62 -9.62 20.80
N ILE A 431 -14.30 -9.48 20.75
CA ILE A 431 -13.52 -8.49 21.50
C ILE A 431 -13.06 -7.40 20.53
N ARG A 432 -13.76 -6.25 20.52
CA ARG A 432 -13.45 -5.11 19.61
C ARG A 432 -11.99 -4.69 19.64
N LYS A 433 -11.37 -4.68 20.82
CA LYS A 433 -9.95 -4.30 21.01
C LYS A 433 -8.96 -5.26 20.35
N LEU A 434 -9.39 -6.46 19.97
CA LEU A 434 -8.57 -7.46 19.26
C LEU A 434 -8.85 -7.49 17.75
N ALA A 435 -10.03 -7.02 17.30
CA ALA A 435 -10.47 -7.03 15.91
C ALA A 435 -9.88 -5.86 15.08
N ILE A 436 -8.56 -5.70 15.12
CA ILE A 436 -7.85 -4.58 14.45
C ILE A 436 -7.75 -4.80 12.92
N ILE A 437 -7.86 -6.05 12.49
CA ILE A 437 -7.64 -6.50 11.11
C ILE A 437 -8.85 -7.30 10.64
N ASN A 438 -9.33 -7.01 9.43
CA ASN A 438 -10.34 -7.84 8.76
C ASN A 438 -9.70 -8.86 7.82
N LEU A 439 -10.45 -9.92 7.49
CA LEU A 439 -9.93 -11.02 6.67
C LEU A 439 -9.65 -10.58 5.23
N THR A 440 -10.44 -9.65 4.69
CA THR A 440 -10.19 -9.04 3.37
C THR A 440 -8.77 -8.47 3.27
N GLY A 441 -8.33 -7.70 4.27
CA GLY A 441 -6.98 -7.13 4.31
C GLY A 441 -5.89 -8.21 4.32
N VAL A 442 -6.13 -9.35 4.97
CA VAL A 442 -5.22 -10.50 4.98
C VAL A 442 -5.22 -11.24 3.63
N MET A 443 -6.40 -11.49 3.05
CA MET A 443 -6.55 -12.21 1.78
C MET A 443 -5.84 -11.49 0.64
N ILE A 444 -5.94 -10.16 0.55
CA ILE A 444 -5.28 -9.40 -0.52
C ILE A 444 -3.75 -9.34 -0.34
N ALA A 445 -3.23 -9.71 0.84
CA ALA A 445 -1.81 -9.92 1.11
C ALA A 445 -1.30 -11.34 0.81
N ALA A 446 -2.20 -12.29 0.47
CA ALA A 446 -1.87 -13.71 0.31
C ALA A 446 -0.88 -14.01 -0.82
N TYR A 447 -0.69 -13.08 -1.76
CA TYR A 447 0.35 -13.21 -2.78
C TYR A 447 1.76 -13.29 -2.19
N LEU A 448 2.00 -12.72 -1.00
CA LEU A 448 3.30 -12.76 -0.34
C LEU A 448 3.69 -14.20 0.06
N PRO A 449 2.92 -14.92 0.90
CA PRO A 449 3.24 -16.32 1.21
C PRO A 449 3.14 -17.21 -0.03
N ALA A 450 2.20 -16.97 -0.94
CA ALA A 450 2.09 -17.77 -2.17
C ALA A 450 3.34 -17.66 -3.05
N GLY A 451 3.90 -16.46 -3.25
CA GLY A 451 5.13 -16.25 -3.99
C GLY A 451 6.33 -16.99 -3.38
N LEU A 452 6.44 -16.99 -2.04
CA LEU A 452 7.47 -17.77 -1.34
C LEU A 452 7.29 -19.29 -1.53
N LEU A 453 6.05 -19.78 -1.39
CA LEU A 453 5.73 -21.20 -1.53
C LEU A 453 5.94 -21.73 -2.95
N LEU A 454 5.69 -20.92 -3.99
CA LEU A 454 5.98 -21.32 -5.37
C LEU A 454 7.49 -21.38 -5.67
N GLY A 455 8.28 -20.48 -5.08
CA GLY A 455 9.74 -20.59 -5.12
C GLY A 455 10.23 -21.87 -4.43
N ILE A 456 9.67 -22.20 -3.27
CA ILE A 456 9.94 -23.46 -2.54
C ILE A 456 9.57 -24.68 -3.37
N PHE A 457 8.39 -24.67 -4.01
CA PHE A 457 7.93 -25.75 -4.89
C PHE A 457 8.94 -26.03 -6.00
N CYS A 458 9.33 -24.99 -6.75
CA CYS A 458 10.25 -25.14 -7.88
C CYS A 458 11.64 -25.59 -7.42
N GLN A 459 12.15 -25.06 -6.30
CA GLN A 459 13.41 -25.54 -5.74
C GLN A 459 13.32 -27.02 -5.33
N SER A 460 12.21 -27.45 -4.73
CA SER A 460 12.02 -28.84 -4.35
C SER A 460 12.05 -29.76 -5.58
N LEU A 461 11.44 -29.35 -6.69
CA LEU A 461 11.52 -30.10 -7.95
C LEU A 461 12.97 -30.24 -8.42
N VAL A 462 13.75 -29.15 -8.43
CA VAL A 462 15.16 -29.21 -8.83
C VAL A 462 15.96 -30.14 -7.92
N ILE A 463 15.85 -30.00 -6.60
CA ILE A 463 16.59 -30.86 -5.66
C ILE A 463 16.27 -32.33 -5.88
N ASN A 464 14.99 -32.67 -6.06
CA ASN A 464 14.56 -34.06 -6.17
C ASN A 464 14.81 -34.67 -7.56
N LEU A 465 14.72 -33.89 -8.63
CA LEU A 465 14.94 -34.35 -10.00
C LEU A 465 16.42 -34.41 -10.35
N THR A 466 17.23 -33.42 -9.96
CA THR A 466 18.68 -33.42 -10.21
C THR A 466 19.39 -34.55 -9.44
N ARG A 467 18.86 -34.96 -8.29
CA ARG A 467 19.33 -36.17 -7.58
C ARG A 467 19.14 -37.45 -8.39
N LYS A 468 18.17 -37.49 -9.31
CA LYS A 468 17.81 -38.66 -10.11
C LYS A 468 18.39 -38.61 -11.52
N ILE A 469 18.53 -37.42 -12.10
CA ILE A 469 18.86 -37.20 -13.52
C ILE A 469 19.90 -36.08 -13.62
N LYS A 470 21.00 -36.30 -14.37
CA LYS A 470 22.11 -35.33 -14.56
C LYS A 470 21.78 -34.18 -15.55
N THR A 471 20.56 -33.65 -15.51
CA THR A 471 20.11 -32.54 -16.37
C THR A 471 19.97 -31.27 -15.53
N ASN A 472 20.31 -30.12 -16.11
CA ASN A 472 20.12 -28.82 -15.45
C ASN A 472 18.64 -28.37 -15.53
N PHE A 473 17.80 -28.92 -14.66
CA PHE A 473 16.36 -28.59 -14.58
C PHE A 473 16.09 -27.12 -14.22
N GLU A 474 17.07 -26.41 -13.65
CA GLU A 474 16.94 -25.01 -13.27
C GLU A 474 16.59 -24.13 -14.48
N ILE A 475 17.33 -24.28 -15.58
CA ILE A 475 17.12 -23.50 -16.81
C ILE A 475 15.74 -23.79 -17.41
N ILE A 476 15.32 -25.07 -17.39
CA ILE A 476 14.01 -25.47 -17.92
C ILE A 476 12.89 -24.76 -17.13
N ILE A 477 12.97 -24.76 -15.79
CA ILE A 477 12.00 -24.06 -14.95
C ILE A 477 12.03 -22.56 -15.22
N LEU A 478 13.21 -21.94 -15.30
CA LEU A 478 13.34 -20.51 -15.59
C LEU A 478 12.70 -20.14 -16.94
N VAL A 479 12.93 -20.94 -17.98
CA VAL A 479 12.33 -20.72 -19.32
C VAL A 479 10.81 -20.87 -19.27
N ILE A 480 10.29 -21.93 -18.64
CA ILE A 480 8.84 -22.15 -18.50
C ILE A 480 8.20 -20.97 -17.78
N PHE A 481 8.72 -20.57 -16.63
CA PHE A 481 8.16 -19.46 -15.86
C PHE A 481 8.32 -18.14 -16.60
N PHE A 482 9.42 -17.90 -17.30
CA PHE A 482 9.59 -16.70 -18.11
C PHE A 482 8.53 -16.59 -19.21
N VAL A 483 8.31 -17.66 -19.98
CA VAL A 483 7.27 -17.70 -21.03
C VAL A 483 5.87 -17.50 -20.45
N LEU A 484 5.55 -18.19 -19.34
CA LEU A 484 4.29 -17.97 -18.63
C LEU A 484 4.18 -16.52 -18.14
N GLY A 485 5.28 -15.94 -17.67
CA GLY A 485 5.37 -14.55 -17.21
C GLY A 485 5.08 -13.56 -18.33
N LEU A 486 5.54 -13.80 -19.55
CA LEU A 486 5.22 -12.97 -20.72
C LEU A 486 3.71 -12.99 -21.02
N LYS A 487 3.08 -14.17 -20.97
CA LYS A 487 1.62 -14.27 -21.09
C LYS A 487 0.92 -13.52 -19.95
N GLY A 488 1.37 -13.73 -18.72
CA GLY A 488 0.84 -13.05 -17.54
C GLY A 488 0.97 -11.52 -17.63
N ALA A 489 2.07 -11.00 -18.19
CA ALA A 489 2.27 -9.57 -18.42
C ALA A 489 1.18 -8.96 -19.30
N VAL A 490 0.77 -9.66 -20.37
CA VAL A 490 -0.35 -9.24 -21.23
C VAL A 490 -1.64 -9.19 -20.42
N ASP A 491 -1.92 -10.25 -19.64
CA ASP A 491 -3.13 -10.31 -18.80
C ASP A 491 -3.17 -9.16 -17.77
N ARG A 492 -2.05 -8.91 -17.06
CA ARG A 492 -1.96 -7.81 -16.08
C ARG A 492 -2.22 -6.44 -16.69
N SER A 493 -1.83 -6.22 -17.94
CA SER A 493 -2.07 -4.96 -18.66
C SER A 493 -3.51 -4.77 -19.14
N LYS A 494 -4.36 -5.80 -19.05
CA LYS A 494 -5.76 -5.79 -19.52
C LYS A 494 -6.79 -5.90 -18.39
N GLN A 495 -6.36 -6.23 -17.16
CA GLN A 495 -7.24 -6.40 -16.01
C GLN A 495 -7.58 -5.07 -15.32
N VAL A 496 -8.09 -4.13 -16.09
CA VAL A 496 -8.59 -2.85 -15.60
C VAL A 496 -10.09 -2.96 -15.35
N GLU A 497 -10.53 -2.52 -14.19
CA GLU A 497 -11.95 -2.50 -13.80
C GLU A 497 -12.51 -1.11 -14.08
N LEU A 498 -12.92 -0.85 -15.33
CA LEU A 498 -13.33 0.50 -15.78
C LEU A 498 -14.42 1.13 -14.90
N TYR A 499 -15.35 0.32 -14.36
CA TYR A 499 -16.39 0.76 -13.43
C TYR A 499 -15.87 1.37 -12.10
N ARG A 500 -14.57 1.22 -11.80
CA ARG A 500 -13.91 1.85 -10.65
C ARG A 500 -13.21 3.15 -11.00
N HIS A 501 -13.11 3.50 -12.28
CA HIS A 501 -12.47 4.73 -12.74
C HIS A 501 -13.54 5.81 -12.93
N PHE A 502 -13.77 6.58 -11.88
CA PHE A 502 -14.87 7.54 -11.84
C PHE A 502 -14.69 8.76 -12.75
N LEU A 503 -13.45 9.18 -13.01
CA LEU A 503 -13.15 10.37 -13.81
C LEU A 503 -12.95 10.04 -15.29
N GLY A 504 -13.57 10.84 -16.16
CA GLY A 504 -13.27 10.96 -17.58
C GLY A 504 -12.69 12.34 -17.94
N GLU A 505 -12.34 12.54 -19.22
CA GLU A 505 -11.81 13.83 -19.71
C GLU A 505 -12.88 14.94 -19.67
N GLY A 506 -14.15 14.60 -19.90
CA GLY A 506 -15.29 15.52 -19.82
C GLY A 506 -15.47 16.09 -18.42
N ASP A 507 -15.28 15.27 -17.37
CA ASP A 507 -15.32 15.72 -15.97
C ASP A 507 -14.27 16.80 -15.70
N ILE A 508 -13.06 16.65 -16.25
CA ILE A 508 -11.98 17.61 -16.06
C ILE A 508 -12.27 18.94 -16.75
N VAL A 509 -12.92 18.90 -17.92
CA VAL A 509 -13.37 20.12 -18.62
C VAL A 509 -14.47 20.82 -17.80
N ALA A 510 -15.45 20.05 -17.31
CA ALA A 510 -16.54 20.57 -16.49
C ALA A 510 -16.03 21.17 -15.17
N MET A 511 -15.09 20.52 -14.48
CA MET A 511 -14.50 21.01 -13.25
C MET A 511 -13.79 22.35 -13.42
N LYS A 512 -13.09 22.57 -14.55
CA LYS A 512 -12.50 23.88 -14.87
C LYS A 512 -13.56 24.96 -15.12
N TRP A 513 -14.67 24.58 -15.74
CA TRP A 513 -15.80 25.49 -15.91
C TRP A 513 -16.43 25.85 -14.56
N ILE A 514 -16.62 24.87 -13.66
CA ILE A 514 -17.13 25.07 -12.30
C ILE A 514 -16.25 26.06 -11.53
N GLU A 515 -14.93 25.92 -11.59
CA GLU A 515 -13.99 26.82 -10.92
C GLU A 515 -14.21 28.29 -11.30
N GLN A 516 -14.62 28.56 -12.54
CA GLN A 516 -14.76 29.90 -13.12
C GLN A 516 -16.17 30.49 -13.00
N ASN A 517 -17.20 29.63 -12.93
CA ASN A 517 -18.59 30.06 -13.08
C ASN A 517 -19.46 29.84 -11.84
N ILE A 518 -19.06 28.96 -10.92
CA ILE A 518 -19.86 28.60 -9.73
C ILE A 518 -19.22 29.18 -8.47
N PRO A 519 -20.00 29.71 -7.50
CA PRO A 519 -19.46 30.22 -6.24
C PRO A 519 -18.61 29.19 -5.47
N GLN A 520 -17.72 29.66 -4.58
CA GLN A 520 -16.77 28.78 -3.88
C GLN A 520 -17.43 28.00 -2.74
N GLU A 521 -18.46 28.56 -2.15
CA GLU A 521 -19.28 28.04 -1.07
C GLU A 521 -20.34 27.03 -1.54
N ALA A 522 -20.53 26.90 -2.86
CA ALA A 522 -21.49 26.00 -3.46
C ALA A 522 -21.24 24.53 -3.08
N THR A 523 -22.35 23.80 -2.88
CA THR A 523 -22.35 22.37 -2.59
C THR A 523 -23.05 21.60 -3.70
N PHE A 524 -22.37 20.57 -4.21
CA PHE A 524 -22.88 19.69 -5.26
C PHE A 524 -23.46 18.39 -4.68
N GLY A 525 -24.65 18.04 -5.14
CA GLY A 525 -25.23 16.71 -5.00
C GLY A 525 -24.70 15.80 -6.10
N ILE A 526 -24.07 14.71 -5.69
CA ILE A 526 -23.51 13.69 -6.58
C ILE A 526 -24.05 12.32 -6.17
N ASN A 527 -24.03 11.38 -7.11
CA ASN A 527 -24.43 10.03 -6.80
C ASN A 527 -23.53 9.41 -5.72
N SER A 528 -24.18 8.74 -4.77
CA SER A 528 -23.59 8.29 -3.53
C SER A 528 -24.08 6.89 -3.18
N THR A 529 -23.16 6.02 -2.78
CA THR A 529 -23.48 4.63 -2.44
C THR A 529 -22.90 4.21 -1.11
N TYR A 530 -23.52 3.19 -0.50
CA TYR A 530 -22.98 2.53 0.66
C TYR A 530 -21.77 1.67 0.27
N TRP A 531 -20.58 2.05 0.75
CA TRP A 531 -19.49 1.09 0.85
C TRP A 531 -19.87 -0.01 1.84
N MET A 532 -20.31 0.41 3.03
CA MET A 532 -20.80 -0.48 4.06
C MET A 532 -21.91 0.18 4.87
N LYS A 533 -23.08 -0.47 4.88
CA LYS A 533 -24.28 0.03 5.55
C LYS A 533 -24.07 0.11 7.07
N PRO A 534 -24.71 1.09 7.76
CA PRO A 534 -25.52 2.20 7.26
C PRO A 534 -24.79 3.56 7.28
N TYR A 535 -23.47 3.60 7.51
CA TYR A 535 -22.76 4.86 7.78
C TYR A 535 -21.46 5.07 6.99
N SER A 536 -21.10 4.17 6.08
CA SER A 536 -19.92 4.34 5.23
C SER A 536 -20.35 4.51 3.78
N PHE A 537 -20.13 5.72 3.27
CA PHE A 537 -20.53 6.16 1.95
C PHE A 537 -19.32 6.61 1.14
N HIS A 538 -19.46 6.61 -0.18
CA HIS A 538 -18.58 7.35 -1.08
C HIS A 538 -19.39 7.79 -2.30
N GLY A 539 -18.89 8.81 -2.98
CA GLY A 539 -19.37 9.14 -4.32
C GLY A 539 -18.99 8.04 -5.30
N ASP A 540 -19.82 7.80 -6.29
CA ASP A 540 -19.72 6.62 -7.15
C ASP A 540 -19.50 6.96 -8.64
N GLU A 541 -19.27 8.24 -8.92
CA GLU A 541 -19.08 8.87 -10.23
C GLU A 541 -18.04 10.01 -10.19
N GLY A 542 -17.81 10.68 -11.33
CA GLY A 542 -16.80 11.72 -11.52
C GLY A 542 -16.92 12.90 -10.56
N GLY A 543 -18.15 13.27 -10.19
CA GLY A 543 -18.45 14.33 -9.23
C GLY A 543 -17.79 14.14 -7.86
N TYR A 544 -17.44 12.90 -7.48
CA TYR A 544 -16.72 12.61 -6.24
C TYR A 544 -15.40 13.37 -6.11
N TRP A 545 -14.79 13.77 -7.23
CA TRP A 545 -13.52 14.47 -7.26
C TRP A 545 -13.64 16.00 -7.28
N LEU A 546 -14.86 16.56 -7.28
CA LEU A 546 -15.10 18.00 -7.23
C LEU A 546 -14.34 18.71 -6.10
N PRO A 547 -14.28 18.19 -4.85
CA PRO A 547 -13.54 18.87 -3.80
C PRO A 547 -12.06 19.05 -4.11
N TYR A 548 -11.43 18.07 -4.75
CA TYR A 548 -10.01 18.14 -5.09
C TYR A 548 -9.72 19.09 -6.25
N PHE A 549 -10.54 19.04 -7.32
CA PHE A 549 -10.29 19.85 -8.52
C PHE A 549 -10.83 21.27 -8.46
N THR A 550 -11.86 21.52 -7.65
CA THR A 550 -12.55 22.82 -7.64
C THR A 550 -12.58 23.47 -6.26
N GLY A 551 -12.34 22.71 -5.19
CA GLY A 551 -12.49 23.19 -3.81
C GLY A 551 -13.95 23.35 -3.34
N ARG A 552 -14.95 23.03 -4.16
CA ARG A 552 -16.38 23.05 -3.79
C ARG A 552 -16.77 21.77 -3.06
N LYS A 553 -17.76 21.85 -2.18
CA LYS A 553 -18.19 20.72 -1.35
C LYS A 553 -19.11 19.79 -2.14
N THR A 554 -19.22 18.56 -1.65
CA THR A 554 -20.17 17.55 -2.14
C THR A 554 -21.03 17.03 -0.99
N ASN A 555 -22.21 16.49 -1.29
CA ASN A 555 -23.12 15.85 -0.32
C ASN A 555 -22.54 14.61 0.38
N VAL A 556 -21.42 14.09 -0.11
CA VAL A 556 -20.66 12.97 0.46
C VAL A 556 -19.18 13.34 0.57
N GLY A 557 -18.56 12.93 1.66
CA GLY A 557 -17.15 13.19 1.96
C GLY A 557 -16.25 12.05 1.52
N THR A 558 -14.98 12.13 1.91
CA THR A 558 -14.04 11.04 1.62
C THR A 558 -14.38 9.77 2.41
N MET A 559 -13.83 8.60 2.03
CA MET A 559 -14.00 7.36 2.81
C MET A 559 -13.58 7.44 4.29
N ILE A 560 -12.80 8.46 4.68
CA ILE A 560 -12.37 8.68 6.05
C ILE A 560 -13.09 9.85 6.73
N SER A 561 -14.15 10.39 6.11
CA SER A 561 -14.97 11.48 6.68
C SER A 561 -15.67 11.08 7.98
N SER A 562 -15.77 9.78 8.29
CA SER A 562 -16.23 9.29 9.59
C SER A 562 -15.36 9.75 10.77
N PHE A 563 -14.16 10.28 10.51
CA PHE A 563 -13.27 10.89 11.52
C PHE A 563 -13.52 12.39 11.71
N ASP A 564 -14.48 12.97 10.99
CA ASP A 564 -14.95 14.34 11.17
C ASP A 564 -15.87 14.43 12.39
N PRO A 565 -15.64 15.37 13.33
CA PRO A 565 -16.60 15.65 14.40
C PRO A 565 -18.02 15.98 13.93
N ASP A 566 -18.18 16.59 12.75
CA ASP A 566 -19.48 17.04 12.21
C ASP A 566 -20.07 16.05 11.19
N PHE A 567 -19.62 14.79 11.20
CA PHE A 567 -20.02 13.74 10.24
C PHE A 567 -21.54 13.51 10.15
N ASP A 568 -22.32 13.84 11.19
CA ASP A 568 -23.78 13.72 11.17
C ASP A 568 -24.46 14.60 10.12
N SER A 569 -23.97 15.83 9.93
CA SER A 569 -24.53 16.72 8.92
C SER A 569 -24.32 16.16 7.51
N LEU A 570 -23.16 15.57 7.26
CA LEU A 570 -22.83 14.92 5.99
C LEU A 570 -23.73 13.70 5.73
N ILE A 571 -24.03 12.89 6.76
CA ILE A 571 -24.96 11.75 6.62
C ILE A 571 -26.34 12.22 6.17
N LEU A 572 -26.84 13.34 6.69
CA LEU A 572 -28.15 13.88 6.31
C LEU A 572 -28.16 14.30 4.83
N GLN A 573 -27.13 15.01 4.37
CA GLN A 573 -26.99 15.39 2.96
C GLN A 573 -26.85 14.18 2.03
N THR A 574 -26.05 13.19 2.42
CA THR A 574 -25.89 11.96 1.63
C THR A 574 -27.22 11.22 1.52
N LYS A 575 -27.96 11.07 2.63
CA LYS A 575 -29.27 10.42 2.62
C LYS A 575 -30.29 11.16 1.78
N ALA A 576 -30.33 12.49 1.83
CA ALA A 576 -31.25 13.29 1.02
C ALA A 576 -31.09 13.00 -0.48
N ILE A 577 -29.84 12.85 -0.96
CA ILE A 577 -29.56 12.46 -2.35
C ILE A 577 -29.96 11.01 -2.63
N MET A 578 -29.65 10.07 -1.72
CA MET A 578 -30.06 8.67 -1.91
C MET A 578 -31.58 8.50 -1.96
N ASP A 579 -32.32 9.19 -1.09
CA ASP A 579 -33.79 9.19 -1.06
C ASP A 579 -34.37 9.82 -2.34
N PHE A 580 -33.72 10.89 -2.85
CA PHE A 580 -34.12 11.52 -4.11
C PHE A 580 -34.01 10.57 -5.32
N TYR A 581 -33.04 9.66 -5.35
CA TYR A 581 -32.98 8.64 -6.42
C TYR A 581 -34.12 7.63 -6.34
N GLU A 582 -34.55 7.27 -5.14
CA GLU A 582 -35.67 6.35 -4.96
C GLU A 582 -37.00 7.03 -5.33
N ASN A 583 -37.12 8.35 -5.08
CA ASN A 583 -38.31 9.12 -5.41
C ASN A 583 -38.02 10.60 -5.81
N PRO A 584 -37.74 10.88 -7.10
CA PRO A 584 -37.37 12.22 -7.57
C PRO A 584 -38.60 13.11 -7.79
N GLU A 585 -39.36 13.40 -6.72
CA GLU A 585 -40.57 14.21 -6.77
C GLU A 585 -40.32 15.72 -6.60
N SER A 586 -39.25 16.12 -5.91
CA SER A 586 -38.94 17.52 -5.60
C SER A 586 -37.48 17.73 -5.23
N THR A 587 -36.88 18.84 -5.68
CA THR A 587 -35.53 19.26 -5.28
C THR A 587 -35.51 20.10 -4.00
N VAL A 588 -36.68 20.52 -3.48
CA VAL A 588 -36.77 21.37 -2.27
C VAL A 588 -36.05 20.76 -1.06
N PRO A 589 -36.21 19.46 -0.74
CA PRO A 589 -35.48 18.86 0.38
C PRO A 589 -33.95 18.89 0.20
N LEU A 590 -33.46 18.86 -1.05
CA LEU A 590 -32.04 18.97 -1.35
C LEU A 590 -31.53 20.38 -1.05
N CYS A 591 -32.25 21.42 -1.50
CA CYS A 591 -31.94 22.81 -1.19
C CYS A 591 -31.97 23.08 0.32
N GLU A 592 -32.99 22.58 1.04
CA GLU A 592 -33.08 22.71 2.50
C GLU A 592 -31.94 22.00 3.23
N SER A 593 -31.36 20.95 2.64
CA SER A 593 -30.16 20.27 3.15
C SER A 593 -28.83 20.98 2.82
N GLY A 594 -28.90 22.09 2.07
CA GLY A 594 -27.75 22.90 1.65
C GLY A 594 -27.03 22.37 0.42
N ILE A 595 -27.74 21.70 -0.49
CA ILE A 595 -27.23 21.27 -1.79
C ILE A 595 -27.76 22.22 -2.86
N ASP A 596 -26.86 22.90 -3.58
CA ASP A 596 -27.21 23.97 -4.53
C ASP A 596 -27.31 23.47 -5.98
N TYR A 597 -26.47 22.48 -6.34
CA TYR A 597 -26.35 21.96 -7.70
C TYR A 597 -26.39 20.44 -7.73
N LEU A 598 -26.84 19.85 -8.83
CA LEU A 598 -26.64 18.42 -9.12
C LEU A 598 -25.58 18.26 -10.21
N TYR A 599 -24.71 17.27 -10.05
CA TYR A 599 -23.66 16.94 -11.02
C TYR A 599 -23.83 15.48 -11.46
N ASP A 600 -23.91 15.25 -12.77
CA ASP A 600 -23.90 13.92 -13.39
C ASP A 600 -22.65 13.81 -14.29
N GLY A 601 -21.79 12.86 -13.97
CA GLY A 601 -20.44 12.72 -14.55
C GLY A 601 -20.38 12.01 -15.89
N GLN A 602 -19.23 12.10 -16.55
CA GLN A 602 -19.04 11.51 -17.89
C GLN A 602 -19.14 9.99 -17.87
N ASN A 603 -18.49 9.36 -16.89
CA ASN A 603 -18.45 7.91 -16.77
C ASN A 603 -19.68 7.44 -15.99
N PRO A 604 -20.31 6.30 -16.39
CA PRO A 604 -21.47 5.78 -15.69
C PRO A 604 -21.18 5.56 -14.20
N PRO A 605 -22.13 5.93 -13.32
CA PRO A 605 -22.00 5.72 -11.88
C PRO A 605 -21.90 4.23 -11.56
N TYR A 606 -21.13 3.90 -10.53
CA TYR A 606 -20.90 2.51 -10.12
C TYR A 606 -22.19 1.73 -9.82
N THR A 607 -23.19 2.39 -9.23
CA THR A 607 -24.51 1.80 -8.96
C THR A 607 -25.42 1.73 -10.19
N GLY A 608 -25.07 2.42 -11.27
CA GLY A 608 -25.90 2.59 -12.47
C GLY A 608 -27.06 3.57 -12.30
N GLN A 609 -27.15 4.29 -11.17
CA GLN A 609 -28.16 5.33 -10.93
C GLN A 609 -27.66 6.69 -11.42
N SER A 610 -28.37 7.35 -12.31
CA SER A 610 -27.98 8.65 -12.89
C SER A 610 -29.08 9.68 -12.74
N PHE A 611 -28.75 10.97 -12.83
CA PHE A 611 -29.73 12.04 -12.75
C PHE A 611 -30.46 12.19 -14.09
N GLU A 612 -31.61 11.53 -14.23
CA GLU A 612 -32.36 11.53 -15.49
C GLU A 612 -32.80 12.95 -15.90
N LYS A 613 -32.21 13.47 -16.97
CA LYS A 613 -32.46 14.81 -17.53
C LYS A 613 -33.95 15.13 -17.69
N ASP A 614 -34.71 14.20 -18.28
CA ASP A 614 -36.14 14.40 -18.54
C ASP A 614 -36.99 14.44 -17.27
N VAL A 615 -36.53 13.81 -16.18
CA VAL A 615 -37.18 13.86 -14.87
C VAL A 615 -36.88 15.20 -14.22
N LEU A 616 -35.60 15.59 -14.15
CA LEU A 616 -35.17 16.84 -13.54
C LEU A 616 -35.82 18.07 -14.18
N LEU A 617 -35.86 18.14 -15.52
CA LEU A 617 -36.45 19.29 -16.21
C LEU A 617 -37.98 19.41 -16.01
N ARG A 618 -38.67 18.35 -15.55
CA ARG A 618 -40.10 18.40 -15.21
C ARG A 618 -40.37 18.96 -13.82
N LEU A 619 -39.37 19.02 -12.93
CA LEU A 619 -39.52 19.50 -11.55
C LEU A 619 -39.71 21.03 -11.47
N GLY A 620 -39.60 21.76 -12.57
CA GLY A 620 -39.93 23.19 -12.70
C GLY A 620 -38.89 24.14 -12.09
N ASN A 621 -38.26 23.74 -10.98
CA ASN A 621 -37.22 24.51 -10.26
C ASN A 621 -35.81 23.99 -10.54
N THR A 622 -35.57 23.41 -11.71
CA THR A 622 -34.27 22.82 -12.07
C THR A 622 -33.84 23.33 -13.44
N HIS A 623 -32.65 23.95 -13.49
CA HIS A 623 -32.10 24.55 -14.69
C HIS A 623 -30.81 23.84 -15.08
N LEU A 624 -30.77 23.29 -16.30
CA LEU A 624 -29.54 22.76 -16.89
C LEU A 624 -28.62 23.94 -17.26
N ILE A 625 -27.48 24.04 -16.59
CA ILE A 625 -26.50 25.13 -16.77
C ILE A 625 -25.23 24.69 -17.49
N TYR A 626 -24.99 23.38 -17.61
CA TYR A 626 -23.87 22.80 -18.34
C TYR A 626 -24.26 21.44 -18.92
N ASP A 627 -23.94 21.19 -20.19
CA ASP A 627 -24.17 19.92 -20.90
C ASP A 627 -23.11 19.77 -22.01
N VAL A 628 -21.94 19.22 -21.67
CA VAL A 628 -20.79 19.09 -22.57
C VAL A 628 -20.05 17.79 -22.29
N ASP A 629 -19.67 17.06 -23.34
CA ASP A 629 -18.84 15.84 -23.30
C ASP A 629 -19.35 14.74 -22.35
N GLY A 630 -20.67 14.66 -22.18
CA GLY A 630 -21.33 13.67 -21.33
C GLY A 630 -21.41 14.06 -19.86
N VAL A 631 -21.06 15.29 -19.48
CA VAL A 631 -21.24 15.82 -18.12
C VAL A 631 -22.40 16.82 -18.11
N GLN A 632 -23.26 16.70 -17.10
CA GLN A 632 -24.40 17.58 -16.91
C GLN A 632 -24.38 18.22 -15.53
N ILE A 633 -24.68 19.52 -15.47
CA ILE A 633 -24.79 20.27 -14.20
C ILE A 633 -26.12 21.00 -14.19
N TYR A 634 -26.84 20.83 -13.08
CA TYR A 634 -28.15 21.42 -12.85
C TYR A 634 -28.09 22.36 -11.65
N ASP A 635 -28.60 23.58 -11.82
CA ASP A 635 -28.94 24.46 -10.71
C ASP A 635 -30.34 24.09 -10.20
N ILE A 636 -30.43 23.75 -8.92
CA ILE A 636 -31.68 23.29 -8.29
C ILE A 636 -32.22 24.26 -7.25
N CYS A 637 -31.48 25.34 -6.94
CA CYS A 637 -31.87 26.36 -5.97
C CYS A 637 -31.67 27.78 -6.55
N PRO A 638 -32.32 28.11 -7.68
CA PRO A 638 -32.13 29.37 -8.42
C PRO A 638 -32.67 30.62 -7.73
#